data_AF-A0AAU9X6B3-F1
#
_entry.id   AF-A0AAU9X6B3-F1
#
_cell.length_a   1.000
_cell.length_b   1.000
_cell.length_c   1.000
_cell.angle_alpha   90.00
_cell.angle_beta   90.00
_cell.angle_gamma   90.00
#
_symmetry.space_group_name_H-M   'P 1'
#
loop_
_entity.id
_entity.type
_entity.pdbx_description
1 polymer ?
#
loop_
_entity_poly.entity_id
_entity_poly.type
_entity_poly.pdbx_seq_one_letter_code
_entity_poly.pdbx_strand_id
1 'polypeptide(L)'
;MAHSEVGTATSSEEEQKEQKLIDVMFLCDEWKSSKGGLSTFNREFAINLAQATTGSMKIHCYVSNSDDRDREEAKQHGVNLITARNVPGSADPLECLKFSPSELPNPHLVIGHGRKLGIPAYSLVQNTKCKWIQFVHVYCENLGKYKESSTAAEDTIEENERKHKMEIELCKAADAVVAVGSRLQQLYSRSLVNVKVELITPGIFEKFSNKSQLAVDRTVVKNFNVFMFGRATFEDLSLKGYDIIANAIGSLGRKFKLTFVGSSPGEHQKVEQWFLEKTSIKRNQLTIRSYCSQQEELKMMFYQSDLVSLPSRTEGFGLVALEAISAGVPVLMSGESGVAEVLHKVEGGQSVVIESDDDAAQWAQRIQELSNQSPEERLTNAMKLRENYSKVYSWSGEYAKLNINVDVKNLKTSDPDMHSTVSEPALHQRATTESGTCRKRRSDTEIDDLPALKEKALCLIAINYLQTTPPQSRDERNEFKEYLKEMGFVITGASMGSLVIRVECDSPQSLEKLWEDYLCNRLDKMVQDCFVTEKILKELNLTELKLKTTMDEEEYNACRALFKKDAPRAVPSSLFSTTNPGEEAAVSQPHLIRSTTGGWQKQEELKRWEQEIETVQPEKSKDTLYPAALSTSGSKRKQELFKSMKQQEERVYGEYQILLLWEEGT
;
A
#
# COMPACT_ATOMS: atom_id res chain seq x y z
N MET A 1 -34.11 80.66 3.56
CA MET A 1 -34.57 79.98 2.34
C MET A 1 -33.52 78.98 1.94
N ALA A 2 -33.90 77.72 1.78
CA ALA A 2 -33.07 76.63 1.28
C ALA A 2 -33.95 75.80 0.35
N HIS A 3 -33.40 75.37 -0.80
CA HIS A 3 -33.32 73.97 -1.22
C HIS A 3 -32.74 73.88 -2.64
N SER A 4 -31.82 72.93 -2.83
CA SER A 4 -31.22 72.48 -4.08
C SER A 4 -31.76 71.10 -4.45
N GLU A 5 -32.14 70.88 -5.70
CA GLU A 5 -32.51 69.56 -6.25
C GLU A 5 -31.35 68.95 -7.05
N VAL A 6 -31.17 67.65 -6.88
CA VAL A 6 -30.25 66.76 -7.62
C VAL A 6 -31.12 65.81 -8.45
N GLY A 7 -30.87 65.79 -9.76
CA GLY A 7 -31.55 64.90 -10.70
C GLY A 7 -30.96 63.48 -10.68
N THR A 8 -31.85 62.51 -10.64
CA THR A 8 -31.60 61.06 -10.72
C THR A 8 -31.40 60.61 -12.17
N ALA A 9 -30.26 59.98 -12.47
CA ALA A 9 -30.05 59.22 -13.68
C ALA A 9 -30.08 57.72 -13.34
N THR A 10 -30.94 57.00 -14.05
CA THR A 10 -31.19 55.57 -14.01
C THR A 10 -29.94 54.75 -14.33
N SER A 11 -29.50 53.90 -13.40
CA SER A 11 -28.53 52.83 -13.66
C SER A 11 -29.26 51.59 -14.14
N SER A 12 -28.91 51.16 -15.35
CA SER A 12 -29.29 49.91 -15.99
C SER A 12 -28.96 48.68 -15.14
N GLU A 13 -29.90 47.75 -15.10
CA GLU A 13 -29.81 46.39 -14.58
C GLU A 13 -28.70 45.61 -15.33
N GLU A 14 -27.57 45.37 -14.67
CA GLU A 14 -26.69 44.24 -14.98
C GLU A 14 -26.96 43.15 -13.95
N GLU A 15 -27.91 42.26 -14.26
CA GLU A 15 -28.04 40.97 -13.58
C GLU A 15 -26.75 40.16 -13.79
N GLN A 16 -25.86 40.16 -12.79
CA GLN A 16 -24.79 39.18 -12.69
C GLN A 16 -25.42 37.79 -12.53
N LYS A 17 -25.57 37.06 -13.65
CA LYS A 17 -25.81 35.61 -13.63
C LYS A 17 -24.65 34.95 -12.88
N GLU A 18 -24.85 34.62 -11.62
CA GLU A 18 -23.92 33.83 -10.83
C GLU A 18 -23.68 32.49 -11.55
N GLN A 19 -22.52 32.36 -12.18
CA GLN A 19 -22.19 31.20 -12.98
C GLN A 19 -21.92 30.03 -12.03
N LYS A 20 -22.88 29.10 -11.95
CA LYS A 20 -22.81 27.96 -11.02
C LYS A 20 -21.60 27.08 -11.36
N LEU A 21 -20.62 27.05 -10.46
CA LEU A 21 -19.41 26.22 -10.60
C LEU A 21 -19.75 24.73 -10.53
N ILE A 22 -19.04 23.92 -11.29
CA ILE A 22 -19.15 22.45 -11.26
C ILE A 22 -18.13 21.89 -10.25
N ASP A 23 -18.62 21.28 -9.18
CA ASP A 23 -17.77 20.56 -8.22
C ASP A 23 -17.34 19.20 -8.79
N VAL A 24 -16.03 19.04 -9.00
CA VAL A 24 -15.40 17.81 -9.47
C VAL A 24 -14.56 17.23 -8.33
N MET A 25 -14.85 16.00 -7.93
CA MET A 25 -14.16 15.31 -6.86
C MET A 25 -13.32 14.15 -7.39
N PHE A 26 -12.01 14.27 -7.26
CA PHE A 26 -11.07 13.18 -7.48
C PHE A 26 -11.00 12.34 -6.21
N LEU A 27 -11.19 11.03 -6.33
CA LEU A 27 -10.81 10.12 -5.26
C LEU A 27 -9.31 9.89 -5.32
N CYS A 28 -8.61 10.02 -4.20
CA CYS A 28 -7.17 9.78 -4.14
C CYS A 28 -6.80 8.95 -2.90
N ASP A 29 -5.85 8.04 -3.08
CA ASP A 29 -5.23 7.32 -1.95
C ASP A 29 -4.29 8.24 -1.13
N GLU A 30 -3.79 9.30 -1.74
CA GLU A 30 -2.95 10.32 -1.13
C GLU A 30 -2.98 11.58 -2.00
N TRP A 31 -2.66 12.74 -1.40
CA TRP A 31 -2.36 13.96 -2.18
C TRP A 31 -0.98 13.89 -2.85
N LYS A 32 -0.01 13.26 -2.18
CA LYS A 32 1.39 13.14 -2.63
C LYS A 32 1.50 12.22 -3.86
N SER A 33 2.69 12.17 -4.44
CA SER A 33 3.04 11.27 -5.55
C SER A 33 3.96 10.11 -5.10
N SER A 34 3.73 9.57 -3.90
CA SER A 34 4.56 8.55 -3.22
C SER A 34 4.17 7.09 -3.48
N LYS A 35 3.03 6.83 -4.12
CA LYS A 35 2.48 5.48 -4.35
C LYS A 35 2.48 5.07 -5.82
N GLY A 36 3.32 5.73 -6.63
CA GLY A 36 3.60 5.38 -8.02
C GLY A 36 2.74 6.10 -9.05
N GLY A 37 2.55 5.47 -10.20
CA GLY A 37 2.01 6.16 -11.38
C GLY A 37 0.57 6.65 -11.23
N LEU A 38 -0.28 5.92 -10.50
CA LEU A 38 -1.67 6.32 -10.30
C LEU A 38 -1.79 7.62 -9.48
N SER A 39 -1.13 7.69 -8.31
CA SER A 39 -1.21 8.90 -7.47
C SER A 39 -0.52 10.09 -8.14
N THR A 40 0.58 9.84 -8.86
CA THR A 40 1.25 10.86 -9.68
C THR A 40 0.33 11.43 -10.76
N PHE A 41 -0.26 10.57 -11.60
CA PHE A 41 -1.17 11.04 -12.65
C PHE A 41 -2.36 11.80 -12.06
N ASN A 42 -2.99 11.26 -11.02
CA ASN A 42 -4.18 11.84 -10.42
C ASN A 42 -3.91 13.25 -9.87
N ARG A 43 -2.82 13.42 -9.10
CA ARG A 43 -2.38 14.72 -8.58
C ARG A 43 -2.14 15.72 -9.71
N GLU A 44 -1.35 15.33 -10.71
CA GLU A 44 -0.98 16.22 -11.81
C GLU A 44 -2.18 16.59 -12.67
N PHE A 45 -3.09 15.64 -12.91
CA PHE A 45 -4.31 15.91 -13.65
C PHE A 45 -5.24 16.85 -12.87
N ALA A 46 -5.43 16.65 -11.56
CA ALA A 46 -6.22 17.55 -10.72
C ALA A 46 -5.67 18.98 -10.71
N ILE A 47 -4.35 19.15 -10.57
CA ILE A 47 -3.68 20.46 -10.60
C ILE A 47 -3.88 21.15 -11.95
N ASN A 48 -3.58 20.45 -13.05
CA ASN A 48 -3.67 21.04 -14.38
C ASN A 48 -5.14 21.32 -14.78
N LEU A 49 -6.08 20.48 -14.34
CA LEU A 49 -7.50 20.72 -14.55
C LEU A 49 -7.94 21.98 -13.80
N ALA A 50 -7.59 22.12 -12.51
CA ALA A 50 -7.93 23.29 -11.71
C ALA A 50 -7.45 24.59 -12.36
N GLN A 51 -6.22 24.60 -12.90
CA GLN A 51 -5.67 25.74 -13.62
C GLN A 51 -6.45 26.03 -14.91
N ALA A 52 -6.72 25.00 -15.71
CA ALA A 52 -7.39 25.14 -17.01
C ALA A 52 -8.87 25.55 -16.90
N THR A 53 -9.55 25.22 -15.80
CA THR A 53 -10.98 25.45 -15.61
C THR A 53 -11.30 26.52 -14.57
N THR A 54 -10.35 27.42 -14.28
CA THR A 54 -10.53 28.52 -13.33
C THR A 54 -11.81 29.31 -13.63
N GLY A 55 -12.72 29.40 -12.66
CA GLY A 55 -14.00 30.11 -12.80
C GLY A 55 -15.14 29.30 -13.42
N SER A 56 -14.93 28.03 -13.79
CA SER A 56 -15.98 27.13 -14.29
C SER A 56 -16.13 25.84 -13.48
N MET A 57 -15.03 25.31 -12.94
CA MET A 57 -15.04 24.13 -12.08
C MET A 57 -14.32 24.42 -10.76
N LYS A 58 -14.77 23.74 -9.71
CA LYS A 58 -14.10 23.68 -8.42
C LYS A 58 -13.55 22.27 -8.24
N ILE A 59 -12.24 22.15 -8.11
CA ILE A 59 -11.57 20.85 -8.05
C ILE A 59 -11.33 20.47 -6.60
N HIS A 60 -11.77 19.26 -6.25
CA HIS A 60 -11.62 18.67 -4.94
C HIS A 60 -10.84 17.36 -5.05
N CYS A 61 -9.88 17.15 -4.15
CA CYS A 61 -9.25 15.85 -3.96
C CYS A 61 -9.71 15.29 -2.61
N TYR A 62 -10.42 14.16 -2.65
CA TYR A 62 -10.90 13.46 -1.46
C TYR A 62 -9.94 12.32 -1.13
N VAL A 63 -9.25 12.45 0.00
CA VAL A 63 -8.10 11.60 0.36
C VAL A 63 -8.29 10.89 1.69
N SER A 64 -7.73 9.69 1.81
CA SER A 64 -7.81 8.88 3.03
C SER A 64 -7.11 9.55 4.22
N ASN A 65 -6.04 10.29 3.96
CA ASN A 65 -5.28 11.03 4.96
C ASN A 65 -4.57 12.25 4.34
N SER A 66 -4.41 13.33 5.10
CA SER A 66 -3.57 14.48 4.72
C SER A 66 -3.07 15.27 5.94
N ASP A 67 -1.87 15.85 5.82
CA ASP A 67 -1.34 16.81 6.81
C ASP A 67 -1.60 18.29 6.41
N ASP A 68 -1.24 19.25 7.27
CA ASP A 68 -1.43 20.68 6.98
C ASP A 68 -0.62 21.16 5.77
N ARG A 69 0.54 20.54 5.51
CA ARG A 69 1.38 20.89 4.35
C ARG A 69 0.72 20.42 3.07
N ASP A 70 0.14 19.23 3.07
CA ASP A 70 -0.63 18.71 1.94
C ASP A 70 -1.78 19.65 1.57
N ARG A 71 -2.52 20.13 2.58
CA ARG A 71 -3.64 21.06 2.38
C ARG A 71 -3.18 22.41 1.83
N GLU A 72 -2.11 22.97 2.36
CA GLU A 72 -1.58 24.26 1.90
C GLU A 72 -1.00 24.15 0.49
N GLU A 73 -0.28 23.07 0.17
CA GLU A 73 0.25 22.80 -1.17
C GLU A 73 -0.88 22.61 -2.20
N ALA A 74 -1.91 21.83 -1.88
CA ALA A 74 -3.09 21.68 -2.74
C ALA A 74 -3.77 23.02 -3.03
N LYS A 75 -3.92 23.85 -1.99
CA LYS A 75 -4.53 25.18 -2.10
C LYS A 75 -3.71 26.12 -2.99
N GLN A 76 -2.38 26.08 -2.93
CA GLN A 76 -1.51 26.84 -3.83
C GLN A 76 -1.72 26.49 -5.31
N HIS A 77 -2.19 25.27 -5.59
CA HIS A 77 -2.54 24.81 -6.93
C HIS A 77 -4.02 24.98 -7.29
N GLY A 78 -4.83 25.65 -6.45
CA GLY A 78 -6.25 25.83 -6.69
C GLY A 78 -7.10 24.57 -6.45
N VAL A 79 -6.55 23.57 -5.74
CA VAL A 79 -7.23 22.32 -5.41
C VAL A 79 -7.68 22.33 -3.95
N ASN A 80 -8.93 21.97 -3.69
CA ASN A 80 -9.45 21.81 -2.34
C ASN A 80 -9.24 20.38 -1.83
N LEU A 81 -8.42 20.20 -0.81
CA LEU A 81 -8.13 18.88 -0.25
C LEU A 81 -9.10 18.56 0.90
N ILE A 82 -9.87 17.47 0.76
CA ILE A 82 -10.82 16.98 1.76
C ILE A 82 -10.27 15.67 2.33
N THR A 83 -10.15 15.58 3.66
CA THR A 83 -9.69 14.35 4.32
C THR A 83 -10.88 13.53 4.80
N ALA A 84 -10.91 12.26 4.40
CA ALA A 84 -11.93 11.32 4.82
C ALA A 84 -11.83 11.02 6.31
N ARG A 85 -12.99 10.75 6.93
CA ARG A 85 -13.03 10.31 8.33
C ARG A 85 -12.72 8.82 8.38
N ASN A 86 -11.84 8.41 9.29
CA ASN A 86 -11.52 7.00 9.50
C ASN A 86 -12.79 6.19 9.80
N VAL A 87 -12.88 5.02 9.20
CA VAL A 87 -13.95 4.05 9.46
C VAL A 87 -13.55 3.22 10.67
N PRO A 88 -14.27 3.28 11.81
CA PRO A 88 -13.93 2.49 12.97
C PRO A 88 -13.86 0.99 12.65
N GLY A 89 -12.79 0.33 13.08
CA GLY A 89 -12.57 -1.11 12.86
C GLY A 89 -12.08 -1.50 11.46
N SER A 90 -11.95 -0.57 10.51
CA SER A 90 -11.35 -0.85 9.21
C SER A 90 -9.83 -0.63 9.24
N ALA A 91 -9.09 -1.63 8.76
CA ALA A 91 -7.65 -1.50 8.51
C ALA A 91 -7.33 -0.96 7.10
N ASP A 92 -8.29 -1.00 6.17
CA ASP A 92 -8.10 -0.46 4.83
C ASP A 92 -8.39 1.05 4.82
N PRO A 93 -7.37 1.90 4.55
CA PRO A 93 -7.54 3.34 4.51
C PRO A 93 -8.41 3.83 3.35
N LEU A 94 -8.74 2.99 2.36
CA LEU A 94 -9.61 3.39 1.24
C LEU A 94 -11.10 3.18 1.54
N GLU A 95 -11.45 2.42 2.59
CA GLU A 95 -12.85 2.20 2.97
C GLU A 95 -13.57 3.51 3.29
N CYS A 96 -12.86 4.49 3.86
CA CYS A 96 -13.42 5.80 4.16
C CYS A 96 -13.83 6.59 2.90
N LEU A 97 -13.24 6.29 1.74
CA LEU A 97 -13.55 6.96 0.48
C LEU A 97 -14.87 6.49 -0.15
N LYS A 98 -15.49 5.43 0.38
CA LYS A 98 -16.83 4.97 -0.04
C LYS A 98 -17.95 5.90 0.44
N PHE A 99 -17.66 6.75 1.41
CA PHE A 99 -18.63 7.64 2.06
C PHE A 99 -18.42 9.08 1.61
N SER A 100 -19.53 9.78 1.35
CA SER A 100 -19.48 11.18 0.93
C SER A 100 -18.99 12.07 2.07
N PRO A 101 -18.08 13.03 1.80
CA PRO A 101 -17.61 13.95 2.82
C PRO A 101 -18.70 14.96 3.21
N SER A 102 -18.72 15.37 4.48
CA SER A 102 -19.65 16.39 4.99
C SER A 102 -19.50 17.75 4.30
N GLU A 103 -18.29 18.05 3.85
CA GLU A 103 -17.86 19.28 3.21
C GLU A 103 -18.32 19.37 1.76
N LEU A 104 -18.57 18.22 1.12
CA LEU A 104 -19.07 18.11 -0.25
C LEU A 104 -19.94 16.86 -0.40
N PRO A 105 -21.18 16.87 0.14
CA PRO A 105 -22.03 15.69 0.16
C PRO A 105 -22.60 15.32 -1.22
N ASN A 106 -22.65 16.30 -2.15
CA ASN A 106 -23.23 16.13 -3.48
C ASN A 106 -22.30 16.75 -4.54
N PRO A 107 -21.14 16.14 -4.83
CA PRO A 107 -20.33 16.55 -5.98
C PRO A 107 -21.13 16.40 -7.27
N HIS A 108 -20.78 17.17 -8.30
CA HIS A 108 -21.42 17.02 -9.61
C HIS A 108 -20.81 15.85 -10.39
N LEU A 109 -19.49 15.68 -10.23
CA LEU A 109 -18.68 14.70 -10.93
C LEU A 109 -17.67 14.05 -9.99
N VAL A 110 -17.51 12.74 -10.10
CA VAL A 110 -16.51 11.95 -9.39
C VAL A 110 -15.57 11.30 -10.38
N ILE A 111 -14.28 11.35 -10.08
CA ILE A 111 -13.23 10.70 -10.87
C ILE A 111 -12.64 9.56 -10.05
N GLY A 112 -12.85 8.35 -10.55
CA GLY A 112 -12.28 7.11 -10.02
C GLY A 112 -11.13 6.60 -10.89
N HIS A 113 -10.19 5.87 -10.29
CA HIS A 113 -9.02 5.35 -11.00
C HIS A 113 -8.78 3.87 -10.73
N GLY A 114 -8.77 3.10 -11.81
CA GLY A 114 -8.62 1.66 -11.84
C GLY A 114 -9.50 0.94 -10.83
N ARG A 115 -9.11 -0.27 -10.44
CA ARG A 115 -9.84 -1.01 -9.40
C ARG A 115 -9.75 -0.35 -8.02
N LYS A 116 -8.58 0.22 -7.71
CA LYS A 116 -8.25 0.76 -6.37
C LYS A 116 -9.19 1.89 -5.95
N LEU A 117 -9.52 2.80 -6.85
CA LEU A 117 -10.37 3.96 -6.56
C LEU A 117 -11.70 3.94 -7.33
N GLY A 118 -11.84 3.03 -8.31
CA GLY A 118 -13.11 2.79 -8.98
C GLY A 118 -14.16 2.12 -8.07
N ILE A 119 -13.74 1.22 -7.16
CA ILE A 119 -14.66 0.59 -6.20
C ILE A 119 -15.26 1.65 -5.23
N PRO A 120 -14.45 2.50 -4.56
CA PRO A 120 -14.98 3.62 -3.79
C PRO A 120 -15.87 4.58 -4.60
N ALA A 121 -15.49 4.89 -5.85
CA ALA A 121 -16.29 5.75 -6.71
C ALA A 121 -17.67 5.15 -7.00
N TYR A 122 -17.72 3.85 -7.32
CA TYR A 122 -18.97 3.13 -7.50
C TYR A 122 -19.87 3.21 -6.25
N SER A 123 -19.32 2.96 -5.06
CA SER A 123 -20.08 3.06 -3.80
C SER A 123 -20.61 4.47 -3.55
N LEU A 124 -19.82 5.50 -3.84
CA LEU A 124 -20.20 6.89 -3.62
C LEU A 124 -21.32 7.33 -4.57
N VAL A 125 -21.27 6.91 -5.84
CA VAL A 125 -22.29 7.28 -6.83
C VAL A 125 -23.61 6.51 -6.67
N GLN A 126 -23.62 5.37 -5.97
CA GLN A 126 -24.88 4.74 -5.55
C GLN A 126 -25.62 5.56 -4.48
N ASN A 127 -24.88 6.28 -3.64
CA ASN A 127 -25.42 7.04 -2.50
C ASN A 127 -25.59 8.54 -2.80
N THR A 128 -25.20 8.99 -3.99
CA THR A 128 -25.26 10.39 -4.42
C THR A 128 -25.86 10.49 -5.82
N LYS A 129 -26.23 11.69 -6.27
CA LYS A 129 -26.74 11.92 -7.63
C LYS A 129 -25.64 12.36 -8.62
N CYS A 130 -24.38 12.08 -8.31
CA CYS A 130 -23.25 12.55 -9.10
C CYS A 130 -22.96 11.66 -10.32
N LYS A 131 -22.26 12.21 -11.31
CA LYS A 131 -21.72 11.45 -12.45
C LYS A 131 -20.36 10.86 -12.11
N TRP A 132 -20.01 9.74 -12.72
CA TRP A 132 -18.73 9.06 -12.52
C TRP A 132 -17.96 8.84 -13.81
N ILE A 133 -16.70 9.28 -13.81
CA ILE A 133 -15.72 8.90 -14.82
C ILE A 133 -14.72 7.90 -14.24
N GLN A 134 -14.58 6.77 -14.91
CA GLN A 134 -13.62 5.75 -14.57
C GLN A 134 -12.37 5.86 -15.46
N PHE A 135 -11.22 6.08 -14.84
CA PHE A 135 -9.93 6.10 -15.52
C PHE A 135 -9.24 4.75 -15.45
N VAL A 136 -8.73 4.26 -16.57
CA VAL A 136 -7.97 3.01 -16.66
C VAL A 136 -6.48 3.29 -16.91
N HIS A 137 -5.64 2.63 -16.10
CA HIS A 137 -4.18 2.89 -16.04
C HIS A 137 -3.31 1.70 -16.44
N VAL A 138 -3.88 0.49 -16.39
CA VAL A 138 -3.18 -0.76 -16.67
C VAL A 138 -4.10 -1.70 -17.42
N TYR A 139 -3.52 -2.62 -18.19
CA TYR A 139 -4.24 -3.73 -18.80
C TYR A 139 -3.75 -5.04 -18.17
N CYS A 140 -4.47 -5.53 -17.15
CA CYS A 140 -3.96 -6.56 -16.25
C CYS A 140 -3.54 -7.86 -16.96
N GLU A 141 -4.31 -8.34 -17.95
CA GLU A 141 -3.99 -9.58 -18.69
C GLU A 141 -2.60 -9.54 -19.36
N ASN A 142 -2.16 -8.36 -19.81
CA ASN A 142 -0.82 -8.22 -20.38
C ASN A 142 0.25 -8.29 -19.28
N LEU A 143 -0.02 -7.70 -18.10
CA LEU A 143 0.91 -7.75 -16.97
C LEU A 143 1.14 -9.18 -16.47
N GLY A 144 0.07 -9.98 -16.40
CA GLY A 144 0.13 -11.36 -15.89
C GLY A 144 1.16 -12.24 -16.59
N LYS A 145 1.38 -12.03 -17.89
CA LYS A 145 2.33 -12.81 -18.72
C LYS A 145 3.79 -12.66 -18.28
N TYR A 146 4.14 -11.53 -17.65
CA TYR A 146 5.52 -11.18 -17.29
C TYR A 146 5.72 -10.99 -15.79
N LYS A 147 4.65 -11.13 -14.99
CA LYS A 147 4.77 -11.11 -13.54
C LYS A 147 5.35 -12.42 -13.06
N GLU A 148 6.39 -12.33 -12.25
CA GLU A 148 6.94 -13.49 -11.56
C GLU A 148 6.05 -13.86 -10.38
N SER A 149 5.84 -15.16 -10.18
CA SER A 149 5.08 -15.64 -9.05
C SER A 149 5.91 -15.55 -7.78
N SER A 150 5.30 -15.05 -6.70
CA SER A 150 5.92 -15.03 -5.37
C SER A 150 5.91 -16.43 -4.72
N THR A 151 5.00 -17.32 -5.16
CA THR A 151 4.87 -18.69 -4.64
C THR A 151 4.60 -19.71 -5.75
N ALA A 152 4.95 -20.99 -5.54
CA ALA A 152 4.74 -22.02 -6.55
C ALA A 152 3.26 -22.30 -6.90
N ALA A 153 2.31 -21.83 -6.08
CA ALA A 153 0.87 -22.07 -6.23
C ALA A 153 0.11 -20.92 -6.93
N GLU A 154 0.72 -19.76 -7.11
CA GLU A 154 0.08 -18.59 -7.71
C GLU A 154 0.23 -18.59 -9.23
N ASP A 155 -0.90 -18.69 -9.95
CA ASP A 155 -0.96 -18.45 -11.39
C ASP A 155 -1.18 -16.97 -11.67
N THR A 156 -0.11 -16.28 -12.08
CA THR A 156 -0.12 -14.84 -12.34
C THR A 156 -0.99 -14.47 -13.54
N ILE A 157 -1.20 -15.38 -14.50
CA ILE A 157 -2.07 -15.13 -15.67
C ILE A 157 -3.54 -15.18 -15.24
N GLU A 158 -3.96 -16.24 -14.55
CA GLU A 158 -5.32 -16.38 -14.04
C GLU A 158 -5.68 -15.23 -13.08
N GLU A 159 -4.78 -14.92 -12.15
CA GLU A 159 -5.01 -13.83 -11.19
C GLU A 159 -5.21 -12.49 -11.91
N ASN A 160 -4.42 -12.21 -12.96
CA ASN A 160 -4.53 -10.98 -13.72
C ASN A 160 -5.73 -10.95 -14.69
N GLU A 161 -6.19 -12.10 -15.18
CA GLU A 161 -7.47 -12.22 -15.90
C GLU A 161 -8.64 -11.84 -14.97
N ARG A 162 -8.67 -12.38 -13.74
CA ARG A 162 -9.67 -12.03 -12.73
C ARG A 162 -9.63 -10.53 -12.42
N LYS A 163 -8.44 -9.96 -12.22
CA LYS A 163 -8.25 -8.52 -12.03
C LYS A 163 -8.78 -7.73 -13.23
N HIS A 164 -8.56 -8.18 -14.47
CA HIS A 164 -9.08 -7.51 -15.65
C HIS A 164 -10.61 -7.54 -15.70
N LYS A 165 -11.24 -8.68 -15.42
CA LYS A 165 -12.71 -8.82 -15.37
C LYS A 165 -13.35 -7.80 -14.41
N MET A 166 -12.80 -7.65 -13.20
CA MET A 166 -13.27 -6.65 -12.24
C MET A 166 -13.14 -5.20 -12.78
N GLU A 167 -12.06 -4.89 -13.50
CA GLU A 167 -11.87 -3.55 -14.07
C GLU A 167 -12.86 -3.27 -15.21
N ILE A 168 -13.19 -4.28 -16.01
CA ILE A 168 -14.23 -4.21 -17.05
C ILE A 168 -15.62 -3.99 -16.46
N GLU A 169 -15.95 -4.61 -15.33
CA GLU A 169 -17.21 -4.39 -14.61
C GLU A 169 -17.36 -2.94 -14.16
N LEU A 170 -16.30 -2.36 -13.57
CA LEU A 170 -16.28 -0.93 -13.20
C LEU A 170 -16.46 -0.03 -14.42
N CYS A 171 -15.77 -0.32 -15.52
CA CYS A 171 -15.89 0.45 -16.75
C CYS A 171 -17.31 0.42 -17.34
N LYS A 172 -18.01 -0.72 -17.26
CA LYS A 172 -19.41 -0.85 -17.73
C LYS A 172 -20.40 -0.11 -16.84
N ALA A 173 -20.09 0.05 -15.56
CA ALA A 173 -20.94 0.73 -14.58
C ALA A 173 -20.75 2.26 -14.58
N ALA A 174 -19.61 2.76 -15.06
CA ALA A 174 -19.30 4.19 -15.09
C ALA A 174 -20.10 4.95 -16.17
N ASP A 175 -20.35 6.25 -15.95
CA ASP A 175 -20.99 7.10 -16.96
C ASP A 175 -20.05 7.41 -18.14
N ALA A 176 -18.73 7.39 -17.90
CA ALA A 176 -17.71 7.53 -18.93
C ALA A 176 -16.43 6.78 -18.54
N VAL A 177 -15.69 6.32 -19.55
CA VAL A 177 -14.40 5.64 -19.37
C VAL A 177 -13.32 6.44 -20.09
N VAL A 178 -12.22 6.70 -19.39
CA VAL A 178 -11.06 7.42 -19.94
C VAL A 178 -9.82 6.55 -19.80
N ALA A 179 -9.12 6.31 -20.91
CA ALA A 179 -7.85 5.60 -20.93
C ALA A 179 -6.67 6.58 -20.94
N VAL A 180 -5.65 6.28 -20.14
CA VAL A 180 -4.40 7.07 -20.09
C VAL A 180 -3.45 6.59 -21.20
N GLY A 181 -3.48 7.27 -22.35
CA GLY A 181 -2.71 6.95 -23.54
C GLY A 181 -3.43 6.03 -24.55
N SER A 182 -3.02 6.13 -25.81
CA SER A 182 -3.70 5.47 -26.94
C SER A 182 -3.60 3.94 -26.89
N ARG A 183 -2.51 3.40 -26.32
CA ARG A 183 -2.33 1.95 -26.11
C ARG A 183 -3.46 1.36 -25.29
N LEU A 184 -3.71 1.95 -24.11
CA LEU A 184 -4.80 1.53 -23.24
C LEU A 184 -6.16 1.79 -23.88
N GLN A 185 -6.33 2.92 -24.57
CA GLN A 185 -7.59 3.22 -25.26
C GLN A 185 -7.95 2.12 -26.26
N GLN A 186 -7.00 1.69 -27.09
CA GLN A 186 -7.21 0.65 -28.10
C GLN A 186 -7.56 -0.70 -27.45
N LEU A 187 -6.83 -1.09 -26.41
CA LEU A 187 -7.08 -2.34 -25.69
C LEU A 187 -8.48 -2.35 -25.03
N TYR A 188 -8.81 -1.31 -24.27
CA TYR A 188 -10.10 -1.22 -23.60
C TYR A 188 -11.27 -1.04 -24.58
N SER A 189 -11.08 -0.34 -25.70
CA SER A 189 -12.13 -0.22 -26.74
C SER A 189 -12.49 -1.56 -27.36
N ARG A 190 -11.54 -2.50 -27.45
CA ARG A 190 -11.80 -3.87 -27.92
C ARG A 190 -12.56 -4.68 -26.87
N SER A 191 -12.22 -4.52 -25.59
CA SER A 191 -12.87 -5.23 -24.48
C SER A 191 -14.26 -4.65 -24.14
N LEU A 192 -14.53 -3.40 -24.50
CA LEU A 192 -15.75 -2.65 -24.19
C LEU A 192 -16.51 -2.24 -25.47
N VAL A 193 -16.97 -3.20 -26.26
CA VAL A 193 -17.58 -2.99 -27.59
C VAL A 193 -18.70 -1.92 -27.63
N ASN A 194 -19.46 -1.77 -26.55
CA ASN A 194 -20.59 -0.83 -26.46
C ASN A 194 -20.32 0.40 -25.59
N VAL A 195 -19.08 0.61 -25.13
CA VAL A 195 -18.70 1.78 -24.32
C VAL A 195 -17.64 2.55 -25.07
N LYS A 196 -17.88 3.83 -25.32
CA LYS A 196 -16.86 4.71 -25.88
C LYS A 196 -15.77 4.94 -24.84
N VAL A 197 -14.54 4.58 -25.18
CA VAL A 197 -13.36 4.84 -24.34
C VAL A 197 -12.69 6.14 -24.82
N GLU A 198 -12.82 7.19 -24.01
CA GLU A 198 -12.15 8.46 -24.25
C GLU A 198 -10.65 8.34 -23.96
N LEU A 199 -9.86 9.25 -24.53
CA LEU A 199 -8.40 9.26 -24.41
C LEU A 199 -7.93 10.52 -23.69
N ILE A 200 -7.01 10.34 -22.75
CA ILE A 200 -6.16 11.41 -22.25
C ILE A 200 -4.70 11.03 -22.40
N THR A 201 -3.90 11.90 -23.00
CA THR A 201 -2.43 11.77 -23.00
C THR A 201 -1.85 12.73 -21.95
N PRO A 202 -1.11 12.23 -20.94
CA PRO A 202 -0.45 13.10 -19.97
C PRO A 202 0.48 14.13 -20.64
N GLY A 203 0.40 15.40 -20.22
CA GLY A 203 1.32 16.47 -20.64
C GLY A 203 2.62 16.48 -19.82
N ILE A 204 3.57 17.34 -20.19
CA ILE A 204 4.81 17.52 -19.43
C ILE A 204 4.55 17.90 -17.97
N PHE A 205 5.36 17.34 -17.07
CA PHE A 205 5.36 17.64 -15.65
C PHE A 205 6.30 18.81 -15.35
N GLU A 206 5.74 20.03 -15.28
CA GLU A 206 6.53 21.26 -15.11
C GLU A 206 7.38 21.29 -13.83
N LYS A 207 7.02 20.50 -12.81
CA LYS A 207 7.82 20.35 -11.59
C LYS A 207 9.25 19.85 -11.85
N PHE A 208 9.44 19.02 -12.87
CA PHE A 208 10.75 18.51 -13.28
C PHE A 208 11.50 19.46 -14.21
N SER A 209 10.86 20.54 -14.69
CA SER A 209 11.52 21.55 -15.53
C SER A 209 12.62 22.27 -14.73
N ASN A 210 13.82 22.40 -15.29
CA ASN A 210 14.88 23.20 -14.68
C ASN A 210 14.83 24.64 -15.21
N LYS A 211 14.63 25.62 -14.31
CA LYS A 211 14.84 27.04 -14.65
C LYS A 211 16.28 27.50 -14.38
N SER A 212 17.02 26.77 -13.55
CA SER A 212 18.43 27.05 -13.24
C SER A 212 19.33 25.98 -13.86
N GLN A 213 20.37 26.38 -14.56
CA GLN A 213 21.36 25.45 -15.13
C GLN A 213 22.12 24.74 -13.99
N LEU A 214 21.59 23.61 -13.50
CA LEU A 214 22.40 22.63 -12.78
C LEU A 214 23.24 21.88 -13.83
N ALA A 215 24.16 22.61 -14.46
CA ALA A 215 25.24 22.02 -15.22
C ALA A 215 26.18 21.38 -14.21
N VAL A 216 25.93 20.11 -13.87
CA VAL A 216 27.01 19.26 -13.37
C VAL A 216 28.10 19.34 -14.42
N ASP A 217 29.31 19.74 -14.04
CA ASP A 217 30.44 19.73 -14.96
C ASP A 217 30.74 18.28 -15.36
N ARG A 218 30.15 17.85 -16.48
CA ARG A 218 30.25 16.49 -17.00
C ARG A 218 31.62 16.22 -17.62
N THR A 219 32.49 17.23 -17.77
CA THR A 219 33.84 17.06 -18.34
C THR A 219 34.76 16.22 -17.44
N VAL A 220 34.42 16.08 -16.16
CA VAL A 220 35.21 15.33 -15.15
C VAL A 220 34.73 13.88 -15.01
N VAL A 221 33.55 13.52 -15.54
CA VAL A 221 32.91 12.22 -15.32
C VAL A 221 33.46 11.17 -16.29
N LYS A 222 34.18 10.17 -15.77
CA LYS A 222 34.83 9.11 -16.56
C LYS A 222 33.92 7.93 -16.95
N ASN A 223 32.74 7.82 -16.35
CA ASN A 223 31.81 6.71 -16.51
C ASN A 223 30.47 7.20 -17.09
N PHE A 224 29.82 6.36 -17.91
CA PHE A 224 28.48 6.63 -18.42
C PHE A 224 27.46 5.95 -17.49
N ASN A 225 26.61 6.74 -16.83
CA ASN A 225 25.69 6.25 -15.81
C ASN A 225 24.25 6.18 -16.32
N VAL A 226 23.71 4.96 -16.41
CA VAL A 226 22.33 4.68 -16.78
C VAL A 226 21.49 4.54 -15.53
N PHE A 227 20.35 5.22 -15.47
CA PHE A 227 19.40 5.12 -14.37
C PHE A 227 18.15 4.33 -14.78
N MET A 228 17.66 3.50 -13.87
CA MET A 228 16.32 2.92 -13.94
C MET A 228 15.55 3.30 -12.67
N PHE A 229 14.29 3.67 -12.85
CA PHE A 229 13.39 3.98 -11.75
C PHE A 229 12.16 3.08 -11.82
N GLY A 230 11.76 2.53 -10.68
CA GLY A 230 10.54 1.73 -10.61
C GLY A 230 10.43 0.94 -9.32
N ARG A 231 9.37 0.15 -9.18
CA ARG A 231 9.18 -0.70 -8.00
C ARG A 231 10.14 -1.90 -8.08
N ALA A 232 10.72 -2.27 -6.94
CA ALA A 232 11.60 -3.43 -6.80
C ALA A 232 10.89 -4.65 -6.19
N THR A 233 9.57 -4.76 -6.33
CA THR A 233 8.83 -5.95 -5.89
C THR A 233 9.18 -7.13 -6.79
N PHE A 234 9.43 -8.30 -6.22
CA PHE A 234 9.89 -9.49 -6.95
C PHE A 234 9.03 -9.78 -8.19
N GLU A 235 7.70 -9.74 -8.06
CA GLU A 235 6.75 -9.93 -9.16
C GLU A 235 6.95 -8.98 -10.35
N ASP A 236 7.45 -7.76 -10.10
CA ASP A 236 7.57 -6.72 -11.11
C ASP A 236 8.97 -6.67 -11.74
N LEU A 237 9.97 -7.36 -11.19
CA LEU A 237 11.37 -7.20 -11.64
C LEU A 237 11.55 -7.58 -13.12
N SER A 238 11.00 -8.72 -13.54
CA SER A 238 10.99 -9.17 -14.94
C SER A 238 10.02 -8.36 -15.79
N LEU A 239 8.80 -8.10 -15.31
CA LEU A 239 7.82 -7.24 -16.00
C LEU A 239 8.43 -5.89 -16.42
N LYS A 240 9.22 -5.28 -15.54
CA LYS A 240 9.85 -3.97 -15.78
C LYS A 240 11.11 -4.04 -16.63
N GLY A 241 11.61 -5.23 -16.96
CA GLY A 241 12.74 -5.45 -17.86
C GLY A 241 14.09 -5.03 -17.29
N TYR A 242 14.24 -5.01 -15.96
CA TYR A 242 15.47 -4.55 -15.33
C TYR A 242 16.69 -5.42 -15.71
N ASP A 243 16.45 -6.70 -15.95
CA ASP A 243 17.42 -7.67 -16.43
C ASP A 243 17.99 -7.31 -17.80
N ILE A 244 17.19 -6.74 -18.70
CA ILE A 244 17.60 -6.36 -20.06
C ILE A 244 18.72 -5.32 -20.00
N ILE A 245 18.54 -4.27 -19.20
CA ILE A 245 19.52 -3.19 -19.05
C ILE A 245 20.73 -3.65 -18.26
N ALA A 246 20.52 -4.46 -17.23
CA ALA A 246 21.64 -5.03 -16.47
C ALA A 246 22.52 -5.93 -17.35
N ASN A 247 21.91 -6.77 -18.22
CA ASN A 247 22.62 -7.57 -19.21
C ASN A 247 23.33 -6.69 -20.25
N ALA A 248 22.65 -5.67 -20.78
CA ALA A 248 23.24 -4.71 -21.70
C ALA A 248 24.49 -4.06 -21.09
N ILE A 249 24.38 -3.51 -19.87
CA ILE A 249 25.49 -2.87 -19.14
C ILE A 249 26.59 -3.88 -18.78
N GLY A 250 26.24 -5.12 -18.42
CA GLY A 250 27.22 -6.17 -18.12
C GLY A 250 28.03 -6.61 -19.34
N SER A 251 27.43 -6.56 -20.53
CA SER A 251 28.14 -6.76 -21.80
C SER A 251 29.02 -5.56 -22.17
N LEU A 252 28.67 -4.37 -21.68
CA LEU A 252 29.44 -3.15 -21.85
C LEU A 252 30.60 -3.09 -20.84
N GLY A 253 31.71 -2.48 -21.24
CA GLY A 253 32.91 -2.42 -20.41
C GLY A 253 32.73 -1.65 -19.09
N ARG A 254 33.72 -1.69 -18.20
CA ARG A 254 33.69 -1.11 -16.84
C ARG A 254 33.33 0.39 -16.73
N LYS A 255 33.36 1.12 -17.86
CA LYS A 255 32.98 2.53 -17.97
C LYS A 255 31.45 2.73 -17.86
N PHE A 256 30.66 1.71 -18.10
CA PHE A 256 29.20 1.76 -18.02
C PHE A 256 28.73 1.31 -16.64
N LYS A 257 27.85 2.12 -16.04
CA LYS A 257 27.29 1.93 -14.70
C LYS A 257 25.77 1.93 -14.77
N LEU A 258 25.15 1.16 -13.89
CA LEU A 258 23.72 1.11 -13.68
C LEU A 258 23.40 1.57 -12.26
N THR A 259 22.56 2.59 -12.15
CA THR A 259 21.94 3.00 -10.89
C THR A 259 20.46 2.63 -10.92
N PHE A 260 20.05 1.69 -10.08
CA PHE A 260 18.65 1.33 -9.91
C PHE A 260 18.05 2.06 -8.70
N VAL A 261 16.93 2.75 -8.89
CA VAL A 261 16.23 3.52 -7.86
C VAL A 261 14.83 2.95 -7.67
N GLY A 262 14.55 2.42 -6.48
CA GLY A 262 13.30 1.69 -6.28
C GLY A 262 13.23 0.68 -5.17
N SER A 263 14.35 0.43 -4.49
CA SER A 263 14.40 -0.56 -3.42
C SER A 263 13.56 -0.11 -2.23
N SER A 264 12.73 -1.01 -1.71
CA SER A 264 12.09 -0.80 -0.42
C SER A 264 13.16 -0.68 0.68
N PRO A 265 12.90 0.10 1.76
CA PRO A 265 13.79 0.14 2.91
C PRO A 265 14.08 -1.28 3.44
N GLY A 266 15.35 -1.61 3.64
CA GLY A 266 15.79 -2.93 4.10
C GLY A 266 15.98 -3.99 3.02
N GLU A 267 15.53 -3.75 1.78
CA GLU A 267 15.58 -4.74 0.70
C GLU A 267 16.77 -4.56 -0.27
N HIS A 268 17.63 -3.56 -0.06
CA HIS A 268 18.69 -3.17 -1.01
C HIS A 268 19.63 -4.31 -1.38
N GLN A 269 20.05 -5.12 -0.40
CA GLN A 269 20.94 -6.26 -0.63
C GLN A 269 20.24 -7.38 -1.42
N LYS A 270 18.95 -7.61 -1.19
CA LYS A 270 18.19 -8.62 -1.94
C LYS A 270 18.02 -8.20 -3.40
N VAL A 271 17.72 -6.93 -3.65
CA VAL A 271 17.64 -6.37 -5.00
C VAL A 271 19.01 -6.44 -5.69
N GLU A 272 20.10 -6.06 -5.00
CA GLU A 272 21.47 -6.21 -5.52
C GLU A 272 21.76 -7.67 -5.90
N GLN A 273 21.43 -8.62 -5.01
CA GLN A 273 21.66 -10.03 -5.23
C GLN A 273 20.87 -10.56 -6.44
N TRP A 274 19.60 -10.17 -6.59
CA TRP A 274 18.81 -10.54 -7.77
C TRP A 274 19.48 -10.11 -9.08
N PHE A 275 19.98 -8.86 -9.15
CA PHE A 275 20.71 -8.40 -10.34
C PHE A 275 21.97 -9.23 -10.61
N LEU A 276 22.75 -9.54 -9.58
CA LEU A 276 24.00 -10.29 -9.71
C LEU A 276 23.79 -11.75 -10.10
N GLU A 277 22.68 -12.36 -9.67
CA GLU A 277 22.37 -13.76 -9.96
C GLU A 277 21.68 -13.94 -11.30
N LYS A 278 20.80 -13.00 -11.69
CA LYS A 278 19.94 -13.14 -12.87
C LYS A 278 20.54 -12.55 -14.14
N THR A 279 21.62 -11.78 -14.02
CA THR A 279 22.14 -10.99 -15.15
C THR A 279 23.66 -11.06 -15.21
N SER A 280 24.24 -10.60 -16.33
CA SER A 280 25.68 -10.53 -16.50
C SER A 280 26.34 -9.29 -15.84
N ILE A 281 25.58 -8.46 -15.10
CA ILE A 281 26.13 -7.25 -14.49
C ILE A 281 27.09 -7.58 -13.34
N LYS A 282 28.18 -6.82 -13.26
CA LYS A 282 29.13 -6.96 -12.15
C LYS A 282 28.79 -6.00 -11.03
N ARG A 283 29.07 -6.41 -9.78
CA ARG A 283 28.84 -5.58 -8.58
C ARG A 283 29.43 -4.18 -8.68
N ASN A 284 30.63 -4.04 -9.25
CA ASN A 284 31.27 -2.74 -9.43
C ASN A 284 30.62 -1.84 -10.51
N GLN A 285 29.66 -2.35 -11.28
CA GLN A 285 28.87 -1.61 -12.25
C GLN A 285 27.49 -1.20 -11.70
N LEU A 286 27.05 -1.79 -10.58
CA LEU A 286 25.69 -1.63 -10.06
C LEU A 286 25.67 -0.72 -8.82
N THR A 287 24.63 0.09 -8.69
CA THR A 287 24.31 0.85 -7.48
C THR A 287 22.81 0.75 -7.23
N ILE A 288 22.43 0.31 -6.03
CA ILE A 288 21.02 0.23 -5.60
C ILE A 288 20.70 1.42 -4.70
N ARG A 289 19.61 2.12 -5.01
CA ARG A 289 19.06 3.21 -4.22
C ARG A 289 17.63 2.91 -3.76
N SER A 290 17.27 3.53 -2.64
CA SER A 290 15.92 3.46 -2.11
C SER A 290 14.90 4.04 -3.09
N TYR A 291 13.67 3.58 -2.99
CA TYR A 291 12.53 4.32 -3.51
C TYR A 291 12.53 5.74 -2.93
N CYS A 292 12.32 6.74 -3.79
CA CYS A 292 12.32 8.14 -3.42
C CYS A 292 10.95 8.75 -3.74
N SER A 293 10.29 9.25 -2.71
CA SER A 293 9.04 10.01 -2.81
C SER A 293 9.26 11.53 -2.78
N GLN A 294 10.49 11.98 -2.53
CA GLN A 294 10.82 13.39 -2.46
C GLN A 294 11.09 13.94 -3.86
N GLN A 295 10.24 14.86 -4.30
CA GLN A 295 10.27 15.40 -5.66
C GLN A 295 11.63 16.01 -6.04
N GLU A 296 12.21 16.84 -5.17
CA GLU A 296 13.50 17.50 -5.45
C GLU A 296 14.66 16.50 -5.53
N GLU A 297 14.65 15.48 -4.67
CA GLU A 297 15.66 14.42 -4.73
C GLU A 297 15.51 13.58 -6.02
N LEU A 298 14.28 13.23 -6.40
CA LEU A 298 13.99 12.53 -7.65
C LEU A 298 14.45 13.34 -8.88
N LYS A 299 14.15 14.64 -8.88
CA LYS A 299 14.61 15.59 -9.91
C LYS A 299 16.13 15.63 -9.98
N MET A 300 16.82 15.68 -8.84
CA MET A 300 18.29 15.64 -8.80
C MET A 300 18.84 14.30 -9.33
N MET A 301 18.17 13.18 -9.08
CA MET A 301 18.57 11.89 -9.64
C MET A 301 18.44 11.83 -11.15
N PHE A 302 17.40 12.43 -11.74
CA PHE A 302 17.33 12.58 -13.20
C PHE A 302 18.54 13.36 -13.73
N TYR A 303 18.93 14.49 -13.12
CA TYR A 303 20.09 15.26 -13.57
C TYR A 303 21.44 14.57 -13.35
N GLN A 304 21.53 13.64 -12.40
CA GLN A 304 22.70 12.79 -12.20
C GLN A 304 22.88 11.72 -13.30
N SER A 305 21.83 11.45 -14.09
CA SER A 305 21.88 10.44 -15.15
C SER A 305 22.53 10.97 -16.43
N ASP A 306 23.23 10.08 -17.14
CA ASP A 306 23.57 10.27 -18.55
C ASP A 306 22.47 9.74 -19.47
N LEU A 307 21.67 8.81 -18.96
CA LEU A 307 20.55 8.18 -19.63
C LEU A 307 19.58 7.64 -18.57
N VAL A 308 18.29 7.87 -18.76
CA VAL A 308 17.23 7.13 -18.07
C VAL A 308 16.69 6.05 -19.00
N SER A 309 16.57 4.81 -18.49
CA SER A 309 16.06 3.69 -19.26
C SER A 309 14.73 3.16 -18.69
N LEU A 310 13.79 2.87 -19.59
CA LEU A 310 12.51 2.23 -19.30
C LEU A 310 12.31 0.97 -20.18
N PRO A 311 12.92 -0.17 -19.83
CA PRO A 311 12.97 -1.38 -20.66
C PRO A 311 11.76 -2.31 -20.47
N SER A 312 10.60 -1.80 -20.08
CA SER A 312 9.47 -2.65 -19.67
C SER A 312 8.96 -3.54 -20.81
N ARG A 313 8.70 -4.82 -20.49
CA ARG A 313 8.11 -5.80 -21.41
C ARG A 313 6.65 -5.51 -21.73
N THR A 314 5.96 -4.91 -20.77
CA THR A 314 4.68 -4.25 -21.03
C THR A 314 4.47 -3.15 -20.00
N GLU A 315 3.96 -2.02 -20.44
CA GLU A 315 3.66 -0.88 -19.57
C GLU A 315 2.36 -0.19 -20.03
N GLY A 316 1.56 0.27 -19.07
CA GLY A 316 0.30 0.97 -19.35
C GLY A 316 0.57 2.27 -20.12
N PHE A 317 1.01 3.30 -19.40
CA PHE A 317 1.53 4.52 -20.01
C PHE A 317 3.05 4.63 -19.85
N GLY A 318 3.57 4.50 -18.63
CA GLY A 318 5.01 4.65 -18.35
C GLY A 318 5.38 6.08 -17.94
N LEU A 319 4.81 6.56 -16.84
CA LEU A 319 5.01 7.95 -16.41
C LEU A 319 6.47 8.29 -16.08
N VAL A 320 7.27 7.34 -15.59
CA VAL A 320 8.71 7.56 -15.32
C VAL A 320 9.46 8.08 -16.55
N ALA A 321 9.15 7.54 -17.73
CA ALA A 321 9.71 8.02 -18.98
C ALA A 321 9.27 9.46 -19.29
N LEU A 322 7.99 9.78 -19.06
CA LEU A 322 7.48 11.14 -19.22
C LEU A 322 8.08 12.11 -18.18
N GLU A 323 8.36 11.67 -16.95
CA GLU A 323 9.05 12.45 -15.92
C GLU A 323 10.49 12.76 -16.35
N ALA A 324 11.20 11.78 -16.91
CA ALA A 324 12.55 11.98 -17.45
C ALA A 324 12.55 12.91 -18.68
N ILE A 325 11.59 12.74 -19.61
CA ILE A 325 11.39 13.67 -20.74
C ILE A 325 11.08 15.08 -20.20
N SER A 326 10.24 15.19 -19.17
CA SER A 326 9.90 16.47 -18.53
C SER A 326 11.10 17.15 -17.88
N ALA A 327 12.04 16.36 -17.34
CA ALA A 327 13.32 16.83 -16.83
C ALA A 327 14.30 17.26 -17.93
N GLY A 328 14.02 16.92 -19.20
CA GLY A 328 14.90 17.21 -20.33
C GLY A 328 16.19 16.39 -20.30
N VAL A 329 16.15 15.17 -19.77
CA VAL A 329 17.31 14.25 -19.73
C VAL A 329 17.20 13.19 -20.82
N PRO A 330 18.33 12.63 -21.30
CA PRO A 330 18.30 11.58 -22.31
C PRO A 330 17.53 10.36 -21.83
N VAL A 331 16.69 9.80 -22.71
CA VAL A 331 15.86 8.63 -22.42
C VAL A 331 16.03 7.55 -23.49
N LEU A 332 15.90 6.29 -23.07
CA LEU A 332 15.66 5.15 -23.95
C LEU A 332 14.54 4.31 -23.34
N MET A 333 13.61 3.81 -24.15
CA MET A 333 12.47 3.04 -23.68
C MET A 333 12.06 1.95 -24.66
N SER A 334 11.41 0.92 -24.11
CA SER A 334 10.78 -0.13 -24.90
C SER A 334 9.57 0.40 -25.68
N GLY A 335 9.40 -0.08 -26.91
CA GLY A 335 8.20 0.09 -27.74
C GLY A 335 6.93 -0.48 -27.10
N GLU A 336 7.07 -1.37 -26.11
CA GLU A 336 5.97 -1.98 -25.37
C GLU A 336 5.38 -1.10 -24.25
N SER A 337 5.56 0.22 -24.35
CA SER A 337 5.03 1.21 -23.43
C SER A 337 4.05 2.18 -24.10
N GLY A 338 3.03 2.64 -23.36
CA GLY A 338 2.08 3.61 -23.91
C GLY A 338 2.70 4.96 -24.27
N VAL A 339 3.77 5.36 -23.57
CA VAL A 339 4.55 6.57 -23.89
C VAL A 339 5.32 6.44 -25.20
N ALA A 340 5.85 5.25 -25.54
CA ALA A 340 6.45 5.03 -26.85
C ALA A 340 5.44 5.22 -27.99
N GLU A 341 4.20 4.75 -27.82
CA GLU A 341 3.15 4.89 -28.82
C GLU A 341 2.81 6.37 -29.12
N VAL A 342 2.80 7.23 -28.09
CA VAL A 342 2.55 8.67 -28.31
C VAL A 342 3.77 9.37 -28.91
N LEU A 343 4.98 8.91 -28.62
CA LEU A 343 6.21 9.46 -29.19
C LEU A 343 6.32 9.23 -30.71
N HIS A 344 5.59 8.28 -31.29
CA HIS A 344 5.52 8.12 -32.74
C HIS A 344 4.96 9.36 -33.46
N LYS A 345 4.18 10.19 -32.76
CA LYS A 345 3.62 11.45 -33.27
C LYS A 345 4.47 12.68 -32.93
N VAL A 346 5.58 12.48 -32.20
CA VAL A 346 6.48 13.56 -31.75
C VAL A 346 7.73 13.54 -32.61
N GLU A 347 8.11 14.67 -33.18
CA GLU A 347 9.35 14.79 -33.94
C GLU A 347 10.55 14.46 -33.05
N GLY A 348 11.35 13.47 -33.46
CA GLY A 348 12.48 12.95 -32.69
C GLY A 348 12.11 11.83 -31.71
N GLY A 349 10.82 11.54 -31.51
CA GLY A 349 10.36 10.51 -30.57
C GLY A 349 10.85 9.10 -30.92
N GLN A 350 10.87 8.74 -32.20
CA GLN A 350 11.37 7.43 -32.63
C GLN A 350 12.85 7.19 -32.32
N SER A 351 13.65 8.25 -32.13
CA SER A 351 15.07 8.09 -31.82
C SER A 351 15.33 7.53 -30.42
N VAL A 352 14.33 7.57 -29.53
CA VAL A 352 14.44 7.09 -28.15
C VAL A 352 13.68 5.78 -27.87
N VAL A 353 13.01 5.23 -28.89
CA VAL A 353 12.24 3.99 -28.78
C VAL A 353 13.07 2.82 -29.31
N ILE A 354 13.04 1.70 -28.58
CA ILE A 354 13.62 0.42 -28.97
C ILE A 354 12.47 -0.57 -29.11
N GLU A 355 12.19 -1.02 -30.33
CA GLU A 355 11.05 -1.88 -30.63
C GLU A 355 11.15 -3.27 -30.01
N SER A 356 12.37 -3.77 -29.75
CA SER A 356 12.56 -5.04 -29.05
C SER A 356 12.47 -4.84 -27.53
N ASP A 357 11.61 -5.65 -26.93
CA ASP A 357 11.35 -5.71 -25.48
C ASP A 357 12.19 -6.78 -24.75
N ASP A 358 13.11 -7.47 -25.43
CA ASP A 358 13.94 -8.53 -24.83
C ASP A 358 15.34 -8.69 -25.45
N ASP A 359 15.82 -7.73 -26.25
CA ASP A 359 17.14 -7.79 -26.89
C ASP A 359 18.20 -6.93 -26.17
N ALA A 360 18.83 -7.51 -25.16
CA ALA A 360 19.91 -6.85 -24.41
C ALA A 360 21.08 -6.37 -25.31
N ALA A 361 21.33 -7.01 -26.45
CA ALA A 361 22.40 -6.60 -27.37
C ALA A 361 22.04 -5.33 -28.13
N GLN A 362 20.79 -5.21 -28.59
CA GLN A 362 20.27 -3.98 -29.19
C GLN A 362 20.28 -2.82 -28.17
N TRP A 363 19.88 -3.07 -26.93
CA TRP A 363 19.97 -2.08 -25.85
C TRP A 363 21.42 -1.64 -25.59
N ALA A 364 22.37 -2.59 -25.54
CA ALA A 364 23.79 -2.28 -25.37
C ALA A 364 24.33 -1.41 -26.51
N GLN A 365 23.96 -1.72 -27.76
CA GLN A 365 24.34 -0.94 -28.93
C GLN A 365 23.83 0.51 -28.81
N ARG A 366 22.54 0.70 -28.51
CA ARG A 366 21.92 2.04 -28.39
C ARG A 366 22.53 2.85 -27.24
N ILE A 367 22.82 2.21 -26.11
CA ILE A 367 23.52 2.82 -24.98
C ILE A 367 24.95 3.25 -25.39
N GLN A 368 25.68 2.40 -26.11
CA GLN A 368 27.02 2.71 -26.59
C GLN A 368 27.02 3.88 -27.58
N GLU A 369 26.06 3.92 -28.51
CA GLU A 369 25.88 5.02 -29.47
C GLU A 369 25.65 6.35 -28.76
N LEU A 370 24.75 6.40 -27.76
CA LEU A 370 24.52 7.61 -26.96
C LEU A 370 25.76 8.00 -26.16
N SER A 371 26.52 7.04 -25.64
CA SER A 371 27.74 7.33 -24.89
C SER A 371 28.86 7.94 -25.73
N ASN A 372 28.85 7.73 -27.06
CA ASN A 372 29.81 8.31 -27.98
C ASN A 372 29.50 9.78 -28.33
N GLN A 373 28.28 10.25 -28.06
CA GLN A 373 27.90 11.65 -28.23
C GLN A 373 28.54 12.53 -27.14
N SER A 374 28.65 13.82 -27.39
CA SER A 374 29.02 14.77 -26.34
C SER A 374 27.88 14.89 -25.30
N PRO A 375 28.17 15.23 -24.03
CA PRO A 375 27.13 15.52 -23.05
C PRO A 375 26.17 16.63 -23.51
N GLU A 376 26.68 17.65 -24.20
CA GLU A 376 25.92 18.78 -24.74
C GLU A 376 24.97 18.33 -25.87
N GLU A 377 25.43 17.46 -26.77
CA GLU A 377 24.60 16.88 -27.83
C GLU A 377 23.43 16.09 -27.24
N ARG A 378 23.72 15.21 -26.27
CA ARG A 378 22.68 14.42 -25.58
C ARG A 378 21.63 15.31 -24.92
N LEU A 379 22.07 16.32 -24.19
CA LEU A 379 21.18 17.25 -23.48
C LEU A 379 20.35 18.09 -24.46
N THR A 380 20.97 18.57 -25.55
CA THR A 380 20.27 19.32 -26.60
C THR A 380 19.18 18.48 -27.25
N ASN A 381 19.48 17.21 -27.57
CA ASN A 381 18.49 16.28 -28.14
C ASN A 381 17.34 16.00 -27.17
N ALA A 382 17.65 15.81 -25.87
CA ALA A 382 16.63 15.58 -24.84
C ALA A 382 15.71 16.81 -24.64
N MET A 383 16.27 18.02 -24.64
CA MET A 383 15.49 19.26 -24.56
C MET A 383 14.61 19.45 -25.80
N LYS A 384 15.14 19.18 -27.01
CA LYS A 384 14.35 19.22 -28.25
C LYS A 384 13.18 18.23 -28.20
N LEU A 385 13.41 17.02 -27.71
CA LEU A 385 12.36 16.02 -27.53
C LEU A 385 11.28 16.51 -26.56
N ARG A 386 11.66 17.07 -25.41
CA ARG A 386 10.74 17.67 -24.44
C ARG A 386 9.87 18.76 -25.07
N GLU A 387 10.49 19.71 -25.76
CA GLU A 387 9.78 20.80 -26.44
C GLU A 387 8.81 20.30 -27.50
N ASN A 388 9.25 19.32 -28.31
CA ASN A 388 8.40 18.71 -29.33
C ASN A 388 7.24 17.94 -28.72
N TYR A 389 7.45 17.26 -27.59
CA TYR A 389 6.36 16.62 -26.84
C TYR A 389 5.33 17.66 -26.39
N SER A 390 5.76 18.76 -25.74
CA SER A 390 4.85 19.83 -25.27
C SER A 390 4.02 20.47 -26.38
N LYS A 391 4.54 20.54 -27.62
CA LYS A 391 3.81 21.08 -28.78
C LYS A 391 2.66 20.17 -29.21
N VAL A 392 2.81 18.85 -29.03
CA VAL A 392 1.81 17.86 -29.44
C VAL A 392 0.83 17.59 -28.31
N TYR A 393 1.32 17.45 -27.08
CA TYR A 393 0.56 17.04 -25.91
C TYR A 393 0.70 18.06 -24.77
N SER A 394 -0.40 18.73 -24.46
CA SER A 394 -0.52 19.64 -23.31
C SER A 394 -1.73 19.25 -22.48
N TRP A 395 -1.66 19.44 -21.15
CA TRP A 395 -2.77 19.07 -20.27
C TRP A 395 -4.08 19.76 -20.64
N SER A 396 -4.03 21.07 -20.94
CA SER A 396 -5.20 21.85 -21.36
C SER A 396 -5.76 21.39 -22.70
N GLY A 397 -4.88 21.12 -23.68
CA GLY A 397 -5.30 20.63 -24.99
C GLY A 397 -5.89 19.21 -24.94
N GLU A 398 -5.35 18.34 -24.10
CA GLU A 398 -5.84 16.97 -23.93
C GLU A 398 -7.16 16.93 -23.17
N TYR A 399 -7.31 17.75 -22.12
CA TYR A 399 -8.59 17.91 -21.44
C TYR A 399 -9.67 18.49 -22.37
N ALA A 400 -9.36 19.49 -23.19
CA ALA A 400 -10.33 20.06 -24.13
C ALA A 400 -10.87 19.06 -25.17
N LYS A 401 -10.16 17.94 -25.40
CA LYS A 401 -10.61 16.84 -26.27
C LYS A 401 -11.57 15.89 -25.55
N LEU A 402 -11.60 15.89 -24.21
CA LEU A 402 -12.54 15.09 -23.44
C LEU A 402 -13.94 15.70 -23.58
N ASN A 403 -14.79 15.05 -24.36
CA ASN A 403 -16.17 15.48 -24.58
C ASN A 403 -17.09 15.09 -23.41
N ILE A 404 -16.74 15.53 -22.19
CA ILE A 404 -17.48 15.20 -20.98
C ILE A 404 -18.48 16.32 -20.72
N ASN A 405 -19.67 16.21 -21.33
CA ASN A 405 -20.78 17.09 -21.04
C ASN A 405 -21.36 16.74 -19.66
N VAL A 406 -20.96 17.48 -18.63
CA VAL A 406 -21.68 17.48 -17.34
C VAL A 406 -22.92 18.36 -17.53
N ASP A 407 -24.00 17.77 -18.03
CA ASP A 407 -25.26 18.50 -18.22
C ASP A 407 -25.92 18.74 -16.85
N VAL A 408 -25.58 19.88 -16.23
CA VAL A 408 -26.03 20.29 -14.88
C VAL A 408 -27.57 20.39 -14.79
N LYS A 409 -28.27 20.45 -15.94
CA LYS A 409 -29.73 20.57 -16.01
C LYS A 409 -30.50 19.27 -15.71
N ASN A 410 -29.84 18.11 -15.78
CA ASN A 410 -30.46 16.79 -15.52
C ASN A 410 -30.13 16.22 -14.13
N LEU A 411 -29.68 17.05 -13.19
CA LEU A 411 -29.65 16.69 -11.77
C LEU A 411 -31.09 16.42 -11.34
N LYS A 412 -31.44 15.13 -11.13
CA LYS A 412 -32.79 14.67 -10.75
C LYS A 412 -33.38 15.62 -9.70
N THR A 413 -34.33 16.45 -10.11
CA THR A 413 -35.09 17.33 -9.21
C THR A 413 -35.74 16.47 -8.15
N SER A 414 -35.59 16.85 -6.88
CA SER A 414 -36.38 16.28 -5.80
C SER A 414 -37.85 16.61 -6.07
N ASP A 415 -38.68 15.61 -6.31
CA ASP A 415 -40.12 15.77 -6.10
C ASP A 415 -40.34 15.92 -4.58
N PRO A 416 -40.94 17.04 -4.12
CA PRO A 416 -41.48 17.13 -2.79
C PRO A 416 -42.86 16.46 -2.76
N ASP A 417 -43.17 15.83 -1.62
CA ASP A 417 -44.47 15.32 -1.21
C ASP A 417 -44.92 13.94 -1.72
N MET A 418 -44.91 12.98 -0.80
CA MET A 418 -46.04 12.07 -0.58
C MET A 418 -45.97 11.49 0.84
N HIS A 419 -46.38 12.30 1.81
CA HIS A 419 -47.04 11.77 3.01
C HIS A 419 -48.48 11.40 2.60
N SER A 420 -48.81 10.12 2.60
CA SER A 420 -50.18 9.68 2.90
C SER A 420 -50.21 8.25 3.43
N THR A 421 -51.18 8.05 4.29
CA THR A 421 -51.30 7.04 5.33
C THR A 421 -52.25 5.92 4.89
N VAL A 422 -51.99 4.70 5.37
CA VAL A 422 -52.92 3.55 5.58
C VAL A 422 -53.55 2.90 4.34
N SER A 423 -53.36 1.58 4.19
CA SER A 423 -54.40 0.52 4.32
C SER A 423 -53.95 -0.82 3.72
N GLU A 424 -54.14 -1.91 4.48
CA GLU A 424 -54.14 -3.30 4.01
C GLU A 424 -55.13 -3.52 2.85
N PRO A 425 -55.00 -4.65 2.13
CA PRO A 425 -56.21 -5.41 1.84
C PRO A 425 -56.11 -6.91 2.15
N ALA A 426 -57.24 -7.39 2.67
CA ALA A 426 -57.56 -8.75 3.03
C ALA A 426 -57.77 -9.69 1.83
N LEU A 427 -57.45 -10.96 2.08
CA LEU A 427 -58.13 -12.20 1.67
C LEU A 427 -59.30 -12.07 0.67
N HIS A 428 -59.21 -12.81 -0.44
CA HIS A 428 -60.33 -13.58 -1.01
C HIS A 428 -59.85 -14.92 -1.59
N GLN A 429 -60.53 -16.00 -1.16
CA GLN A 429 -60.51 -17.39 -1.68
C GLN A 429 -61.23 -17.42 -3.06
N ARG A 430 -61.25 -18.42 -3.95
CA ARG A 430 -60.96 -19.87 -3.96
C ARG A 430 -61.14 -20.40 -5.41
N ALA A 431 -60.41 -21.45 -5.81
CA ALA A 431 -60.81 -22.64 -6.63
C ALA A 431 -59.55 -23.30 -7.27
N THR A 432 -58.96 -24.41 -6.78
CA THR A 432 -59.26 -25.86 -7.05
C THR A 432 -59.52 -26.18 -8.53
N THR A 433 -58.86 -27.09 -9.25
CA THR A 433 -58.14 -28.38 -9.03
C THR A 433 -56.99 -28.48 -10.07
N GLU A 434 -55.93 -29.31 -10.01
CA GLU A 434 -55.90 -30.76 -9.90
C GLU A 434 -54.45 -31.29 -9.75
N SER A 435 -54.35 -32.55 -9.30
CA SER A 435 -53.22 -33.30 -8.78
C SER A 435 -52.11 -33.68 -9.80
N GLY A 436 -50.84 -33.64 -9.36
CA GLY A 436 -49.70 -34.27 -10.03
C GLY A 436 -48.52 -34.44 -9.06
N THR A 437 -48.09 -35.68 -8.84
CA THR A 437 -47.30 -36.18 -7.71
C THR A 437 -45.80 -35.84 -7.69
N CYS A 438 -45.35 -35.37 -6.52
CA CYS A 438 -44.14 -35.71 -5.75
C CYS A 438 -42.79 -36.01 -6.46
N ARG A 439 -41.83 -35.09 -6.28
CA ARG A 439 -40.44 -35.42 -5.93
C ARG A 439 -39.89 -34.42 -4.91
N LYS A 440 -39.70 -34.89 -3.66
CA LYS A 440 -38.97 -34.20 -2.59
C LYS A 440 -37.51 -33.97 -2.99
N ARG A 441 -37.00 -32.75 -2.82
CA ARG A 441 -35.66 -32.51 -2.27
C ARG A 441 -35.79 -31.54 -1.10
N ARG A 442 -35.08 -31.92 -0.03
CA ARG A 442 -35.14 -31.34 1.31
C ARG A 442 -34.53 -29.94 1.34
N SER A 443 -35.12 -29.17 2.25
CA SER A 443 -34.83 -27.83 2.70
C SER A 443 -33.45 -27.67 3.33
N ASP A 444 -32.96 -26.44 3.18
CA ASP A 444 -32.00 -25.72 4.01
C ASP A 444 -32.18 -25.98 5.51
N THR A 445 -31.10 -26.43 6.16
CA THR A 445 -30.83 -26.32 7.59
C THR A 445 -29.33 -26.48 7.78
N GLU A 446 -28.56 -25.39 7.85
CA GLU A 446 -27.22 -25.32 8.45
C GLU A 446 -26.70 -23.86 8.46
N ILE A 447 -27.40 -22.96 9.16
CA ILE A 447 -26.85 -21.63 9.51
C ILE A 447 -27.29 -21.27 10.95
N ASP A 448 -27.00 -22.15 11.91
CA ASP A 448 -27.21 -21.84 13.34
C ASP A 448 -26.07 -22.27 14.28
N ASP A 449 -24.98 -22.87 13.77
CA ASP A 449 -23.89 -23.40 14.61
C ASP A 449 -22.55 -22.64 14.51
N LEU A 450 -22.52 -21.45 13.88
CA LEU A 450 -21.28 -20.69 13.68
C LEU A 450 -20.52 -20.36 14.99
N PRO A 451 -21.18 -19.98 16.12
CA PRO A 451 -20.50 -19.77 17.39
C PRO A 451 -19.92 -21.07 18.00
N ALA A 452 -20.61 -22.20 17.84
CA ALA A 452 -20.12 -23.50 18.31
C ALA A 452 -18.93 -23.99 17.47
N LEU A 453 -18.93 -23.69 16.16
CA LEU A 453 -17.80 -23.95 15.26
C LEU A 453 -16.58 -23.10 15.62
N LYS A 454 -16.78 -21.80 15.94
CA LYS A 454 -15.74 -20.88 16.46
C LYS A 454 -15.08 -21.44 17.71
N GLU A 455 -15.90 -21.80 18.69
CA GLU A 455 -15.41 -22.30 19.98
C GLU A 455 -14.68 -23.64 19.80
N LYS A 456 -15.22 -24.56 18.99
CA LYS A 456 -14.58 -25.84 18.68
C LYS A 456 -13.26 -25.68 17.94
N ALA A 457 -13.17 -24.76 16.99
CA ALA A 457 -11.92 -24.47 16.26
C ALA A 457 -10.84 -23.93 17.19
N LEU A 458 -11.18 -22.94 18.01
CA LEU A 458 -10.25 -22.34 18.99
C LEU A 458 -9.82 -23.35 20.05
N CYS A 459 -10.72 -24.24 20.48
CA CYS A 459 -10.40 -25.34 21.39
C CYS A 459 -9.40 -26.32 20.77
N LEU A 460 -9.58 -26.73 19.51
CA LEU A 460 -8.67 -27.65 18.82
C LEU A 460 -7.30 -27.02 18.56
N ILE A 461 -7.25 -25.74 18.19
CA ILE A 461 -6.00 -25.00 18.03
C ILE A 461 -5.28 -24.90 19.39
N ALA A 462 -6.00 -24.53 20.46
CA ALA A 462 -5.43 -24.44 21.81
C ALA A 462 -4.95 -25.80 22.33
N ILE A 463 -5.71 -26.88 22.13
CA ILE A 463 -5.32 -28.25 22.50
C ILE A 463 -4.10 -28.72 21.71
N ASN A 464 -4.05 -28.46 20.40
CA ASN A 464 -2.89 -28.80 19.58
C ASN A 464 -1.64 -27.99 19.99
N TYR A 465 -1.82 -26.75 20.40
CA TYR A 465 -0.74 -25.94 20.94
C TYR A 465 -0.28 -26.40 22.34
N LEU A 466 -1.20 -26.78 23.23
CA LEU A 466 -0.93 -27.07 24.64
C LEU A 466 -0.60 -28.54 24.96
N GLN A 467 -1.13 -29.53 24.22
CA GLN A 467 -1.17 -30.94 24.68
C GLN A 467 -0.23 -31.93 23.97
N THR A 468 0.57 -31.55 22.97
CA THR A 468 1.17 -32.55 22.06
C THR A 468 2.71 -32.62 22.08
N THR A 469 3.25 -33.79 22.51
CA THR A 469 4.58 -34.34 22.14
C THR A 469 4.47 -35.88 22.30
N PRO A 470 4.82 -36.75 21.33
CA PRO A 470 6.05 -36.77 20.52
C PRO A 470 5.86 -36.69 18.98
N PRO A 471 6.93 -36.36 18.22
CA PRO A 471 6.87 -35.99 16.80
C PRO A 471 6.98 -37.18 15.84
N GLN A 472 6.42 -37.03 14.62
CA GLN A 472 6.87 -37.80 13.45
C GLN A 472 7.86 -37.03 12.56
N SER A 473 8.14 -35.76 12.84
CA SER A 473 9.31 -35.05 12.32
C SER A 473 9.67 -33.89 13.24
N ARG A 474 10.97 -33.55 13.28
CA ARG A 474 11.57 -32.55 14.18
C ARG A 474 11.32 -31.11 13.72
N ASP A 475 10.72 -30.92 12.54
CA ASP A 475 10.78 -29.66 11.79
C ASP A 475 9.47 -28.83 11.82
N GLU A 476 8.36 -29.34 12.40
CA GLU A 476 7.05 -28.65 12.31
C GLU A 476 6.60 -27.91 13.59
N ARG A 477 7.20 -28.17 14.76
CA ARG A 477 6.77 -27.53 16.05
C ARG A 477 7.68 -26.44 16.57
N ASN A 478 8.80 -26.23 15.91
CA ASN A 478 9.82 -25.34 16.40
C ASN A 478 9.67 -23.93 15.83
N GLU A 479 9.00 -23.73 14.70
CA GLU A 479 9.06 -22.44 14.00
C GLU A 479 8.43 -21.26 14.76
N PHE A 480 7.19 -21.33 15.27
CA PHE A 480 6.63 -20.19 16.02
C PHE A 480 7.33 -19.94 17.36
N LYS A 481 7.72 -21.01 18.05
CA LYS A 481 8.40 -20.91 19.35
C LYS A 481 9.86 -20.49 19.19
N GLU A 482 10.55 -20.97 18.16
CA GLU A 482 11.90 -20.52 17.78
C GLU A 482 11.86 -19.11 17.23
N TYR A 483 10.86 -18.74 16.43
CA TYR A 483 10.62 -17.37 15.97
C TYR A 483 10.48 -16.42 17.16
N LEU A 484 9.57 -16.69 18.09
CA LEU A 484 9.43 -15.88 19.30
C LEU A 484 10.71 -15.87 20.13
N LYS A 485 11.41 -17.01 20.25
CA LYS A 485 12.67 -17.11 21.00
C LYS A 485 13.84 -16.37 20.33
N GLU A 486 13.95 -16.41 18.99
CA GLU A 486 14.89 -15.62 18.18
C GLU A 486 14.60 -14.13 18.30
N MET A 487 13.33 -13.78 18.50
CA MET A 487 12.90 -12.43 18.81
C MET A 487 13.10 -12.05 20.29
N GLY A 488 13.54 -12.97 21.16
CA GLY A 488 13.77 -12.70 22.59
C GLY A 488 12.53 -12.83 23.48
N PHE A 489 11.51 -13.56 23.03
CA PHE A 489 10.29 -13.84 23.78
C PHE A 489 10.20 -15.28 24.29
N VAL A 490 9.60 -15.43 25.46
CA VAL A 490 9.27 -16.72 26.05
C VAL A 490 7.77 -16.77 26.30
N ILE A 491 7.09 -17.77 25.76
CA ILE A 491 5.67 -17.99 26.06
C ILE A 491 5.54 -18.41 27.53
N THR A 492 4.72 -17.70 28.30
CA THR A 492 4.51 -17.92 29.75
C THR A 492 3.15 -18.52 30.08
N GLY A 493 2.18 -18.46 29.16
CA GLY A 493 0.87 -19.08 29.35
C GLY A 493 -0.07 -18.92 28.17
N ALA A 494 -1.19 -19.64 28.19
CA ALA A 494 -2.30 -19.44 27.27
C ALA A 494 -3.66 -19.70 27.94
N SER A 495 -4.72 -19.06 27.45
CA SER A 495 -6.10 -19.24 27.95
C SER A 495 -7.12 -19.46 26.83
N MET A 496 -8.19 -20.22 27.12
CA MET A 496 -9.26 -20.56 26.17
C MET A 496 -10.36 -19.48 26.11
N GLY A 497 -10.86 -19.22 24.90
CA GLY A 497 -11.73 -18.09 24.52
C GLY A 497 -11.37 -17.69 23.08
N SER A 498 -11.09 -16.40 22.83
CA SER A 498 -10.08 -16.03 21.83
C SER A 498 -8.74 -16.57 22.34
N LEU A 499 -7.99 -17.34 21.54
CA LEU A 499 -6.74 -17.95 22.04
C LEU A 499 -5.76 -16.84 22.39
N VAL A 500 -5.55 -16.62 23.69
CA VAL A 500 -4.63 -15.59 24.21
C VAL A 500 -3.32 -16.26 24.55
N ILE A 501 -2.22 -15.78 23.99
CA ILE A 501 -0.85 -16.24 24.27
C ILE A 501 -0.13 -15.15 25.06
N ARG A 502 0.32 -15.48 26.26
CA ARG A 502 1.16 -14.58 27.07
C ARG A 502 2.62 -14.81 26.74
N VAL A 503 3.33 -13.74 26.44
CA VAL A 503 4.76 -13.74 26.12
C VAL A 503 5.51 -12.79 27.05
N GLU A 504 6.71 -13.19 27.44
CA GLU A 504 7.64 -12.43 28.26
C GLU A 504 8.86 -12.05 27.42
N CYS A 505 9.26 -10.78 27.45
CA CYS A 505 10.48 -10.28 26.79
C CYS A 505 11.44 -9.66 27.79
N ASP A 506 12.73 -9.73 27.47
CA ASP A 506 13.82 -9.19 28.29
C ASP A 506 14.46 -7.91 27.71
N SER A 507 14.01 -7.44 26.53
CA SER A 507 14.53 -6.23 25.89
C SER A 507 13.44 -5.37 25.24
N PRO A 508 13.58 -4.02 25.28
CA PRO A 508 12.66 -3.13 24.58
C PRO A 508 12.75 -3.27 23.05
N GLN A 509 13.90 -3.65 22.51
CA GLN A 509 14.08 -3.89 21.07
C GLN A 509 13.29 -5.11 20.59
N SER A 510 13.23 -6.17 21.40
CA SER A 510 12.37 -7.33 21.15
C SER A 510 10.90 -6.93 21.12
N LEU A 511 10.46 -6.15 22.11
CA LEU A 511 9.09 -5.61 22.19
C LEU A 511 8.72 -4.75 20.97
N GLU A 512 9.62 -3.85 20.54
CA GLU A 512 9.43 -3.03 19.35
C GLU A 512 9.37 -3.88 18.07
N LYS A 513 10.24 -4.89 17.94
CA LYS A 513 10.25 -5.79 16.78
C LYS A 513 8.97 -6.63 16.68
N LEU A 514 8.47 -7.16 17.79
CA LEU A 514 7.19 -7.89 17.80
C LEU A 514 6.02 -7.00 17.42
N TRP A 515 6.01 -5.76 17.89
CA TRP A 515 5.02 -4.77 17.52
C TRP A 515 5.10 -4.39 16.02
N GLU A 516 6.30 -4.24 15.47
CA GLU A 516 6.52 -4.04 14.03
C GLU A 516 6.03 -5.23 13.18
N ASP A 517 6.31 -6.46 13.62
CA ASP A 517 5.87 -7.67 12.94
C ASP A 517 4.34 -7.84 12.97
N TYR A 518 3.69 -7.38 14.04
CA TYR A 518 2.24 -7.23 14.11
C TYR A 518 1.73 -6.16 13.12
N LEU A 519 2.28 -4.94 13.15
CA LEU A 519 1.85 -3.84 12.27
C LEU A 519 2.05 -4.14 10.77
N CYS A 520 3.00 -5.00 10.44
CA CYS A 520 3.31 -5.41 9.07
C CYS A 520 2.63 -6.72 8.66
N ASN A 521 1.67 -7.23 9.45
CA ASN A 521 0.95 -8.51 9.25
C ASN A 521 1.86 -9.74 9.10
N ARG A 522 3.14 -9.65 9.50
CA ARG A 522 4.06 -10.81 9.51
C ARG A 522 3.67 -11.78 10.60
N LEU A 523 3.18 -11.28 11.72
CA LEU A 523 2.70 -12.11 12.83
C LEU A 523 1.44 -12.90 12.45
N ASP A 524 0.52 -12.30 11.67
CA ASP A 524 -0.67 -12.98 11.14
C ASP A 524 -0.28 -14.16 10.26
N LYS A 525 0.64 -13.94 9.32
CA LYS A 525 1.16 -15.01 8.44
C LYS A 525 1.82 -16.12 9.25
N MET A 526 2.67 -15.75 10.20
CA MET A 526 3.37 -16.73 11.04
C MET A 526 2.39 -17.59 11.84
N VAL A 527 1.34 -17.00 12.40
CA VAL A 527 0.31 -17.73 13.15
C VAL A 527 -0.56 -18.57 12.21
N GLN A 528 -0.92 -18.04 11.05
CA GLN A 528 -1.67 -18.78 10.03
C GLN A 528 -0.94 -20.07 9.65
N ASP A 529 0.35 -19.97 9.31
CA ASP A 529 1.16 -21.09 8.85
C ASP A 529 1.41 -22.12 9.98
N CYS A 530 1.60 -21.65 11.22
CA CYS A 530 1.93 -22.52 12.35
C CYS A 530 0.71 -23.19 13.01
N PHE A 531 -0.46 -22.55 13.00
CA PHE A 531 -1.63 -23.02 13.75
C PHE A 531 -2.74 -23.60 12.85
N VAL A 532 -2.82 -23.24 11.56
CA VAL A 532 -3.81 -23.78 10.63
C VAL A 532 -3.20 -24.93 9.82
N THR A 533 -3.32 -26.14 10.37
CA THR A 533 -2.82 -27.36 9.71
C THR A 533 -3.92 -28.05 8.91
N GLU A 534 -3.53 -28.86 7.91
CA GLU A 534 -4.49 -29.71 7.18
C GLU A 534 -5.33 -30.60 8.10
N LYS A 535 -4.76 -31.03 9.22
CA LYS A 535 -5.46 -31.84 10.23
C LYS A 535 -6.63 -31.08 10.85
N ILE A 536 -6.42 -29.81 11.20
CA ILE A 536 -7.45 -28.94 11.79
C ILE A 536 -8.56 -28.66 10.77
N LEU A 537 -8.19 -28.40 9.51
CA LEU A 537 -9.16 -28.20 8.42
C LEU A 537 -10.01 -29.46 8.19
N LYS A 538 -9.40 -30.65 8.19
CA LYS A 538 -10.10 -31.94 8.04
C LYS A 538 -11.00 -32.28 9.24
N GLU A 539 -10.55 -32.04 10.47
CA GLU A 539 -11.34 -32.30 11.70
C GLU A 539 -12.52 -31.35 11.87
N LEU A 540 -12.42 -30.13 11.34
CA LEU A 540 -13.49 -29.13 11.34
C LEU A 540 -14.37 -29.16 10.09
N ASN A 541 -14.02 -29.98 9.09
CA ASN A 541 -14.67 -30.02 7.77
C ASN A 541 -14.70 -28.65 7.08
N LEU A 542 -13.59 -27.91 7.17
CA LEU A 542 -13.40 -26.58 6.59
C LEU A 542 -12.47 -26.64 5.37
N THR A 543 -12.79 -25.87 4.33
CA THR A 543 -11.90 -25.69 3.17
C THR A 543 -10.80 -24.67 3.42
N GLU A 544 -11.08 -23.68 4.28
CA GLU A 544 -10.15 -22.62 4.66
C GLU A 544 -10.45 -22.16 6.10
N LEU A 545 -9.43 -21.75 6.84
CA LEU A 545 -9.54 -21.16 8.17
C LEU A 545 -8.52 -20.03 8.25
N LYS A 546 -8.95 -18.79 8.51
CA LYS A 546 -8.07 -17.61 8.59
C LYS A 546 -7.91 -17.11 10.01
N LEU A 547 -6.69 -17.11 10.52
CA LEU A 547 -6.37 -16.56 11.82
C LEU A 547 -5.78 -15.17 11.67
N LYS A 548 -6.12 -14.31 12.62
CA LYS A 548 -5.60 -12.97 12.76
C LYS A 548 -5.04 -12.79 14.16
N THR A 549 -3.91 -12.10 14.26
CA THR A 549 -3.35 -11.70 15.54
C THR A 549 -3.85 -10.32 15.93
N THR A 550 -3.99 -10.07 17.22
CA THR A 550 -4.31 -8.76 17.77
C THR A 550 -3.45 -8.52 18.99
N MET A 551 -2.82 -7.36 19.00
CA MET A 551 -1.97 -6.89 20.06
C MET A 551 -2.57 -5.55 20.54
N ASP A 552 -2.94 -5.48 21.82
CA ASP A 552 -3.48 -4.27 22.44
C ASP A 552 -2.41 -3.17 22.62
N GLU A 553 -2.71 -1.96 22.11
CA GLU A 553 -1.77 -0.84 22.11
C GLU A 553 -1.55 -0.25 23.52
N GLU A 554 -2.56 -0.30 24.39
CA GLU A 554 -2.42 0.19 25.77
C GLU A 554 -1.51 -0.74 26.57
N GLU A 555 -1.70 -2.06 26.43
CA GLU A 555 -0.82 -3.07 27.02
C GLU A 555 0.61 -2.96 26.45
N TYR A 556 0.78 -2.63 25.16
CA TYR A 556 2.09 -2.53 24.53
C TYR A 556 2.82 -1.32 25.09
N ASN A 557 2.13 -0.19 25.20
CA ASN A 557 2.69 1.03 25.78
C ASN A 557 2.95 0.88 27.27
N ALA A 558 2.11 0.13 28.01
CA ALA A 558 2.34 -0.20 29.41
C ALA A 558 3.61 -1.07 29.58
N CYS A 559 3.76 -2.11 28.76
CA CYS A 559 4.92 -2.99 28.75
C CYS A 559 6.21 -2.22 28.36
N ARG A 560 6.14 -1.37 27.33
CA ARG A 560 7.21 -0.47 26.91
C ARG A 560 7.59 0.55 27.99
N ALA A 561 6.65 0.99 28.81
CA ALA A 561 6.92 1.93 29.91
C ALA A 561 7.70 1.26 31.06
N LEU A 562 7.63 -0.06 31.24
CA LEU A 562 8.43 -0.80 32.22
C LEU A 562 9.92 -0.67 31.88
N PHE A 563 10.30 -0.84 30.62
CA PHE A 563 11.70 -0.68 30.17
C PHE A 563 12.21 0.76 30.25
N LYS A 564 11.32 1.77 30.26
CA LYS A 564 11.71 3.19 30.41
C LYS A 564 11.99 3.59 31.87
N LYS A 565 11.50 2.83 32.86
CA LYS A 565 11.69 3.15 34.28
C LYS A 565 13.08 2.78 34.82
N ASP A 566 13.80 1.87 34.14
CA ASP A 566 15.12 1.38 34.55
C ASP A 566 16.31 1.93 33.74
N ALA A 567 16.09 2.98 32.93
CA ALA A 567 17.20 3.70 32.30
C ALA A 567 18.02 4.47 33.36
N PRO A 568 19.34 4.20 33.53
CA PRO A 568 20.15 4.94 34.49
C PRO A 568 20.19 6.43 34.12
N ARG A 569 19.84 7.30 35.08
CA ARG A 569 19.87 8.76 34.92
C ARG A 569 21.28 9.22 34.57
N ALA A 570 21.49 9.66 33.32
CA ALA A 570 22.71 10.34 32.92
C ALA A 570 22.82 11.70 33.63
N VAL A 571 23.96 11.95 34.28
CA VAL A 571 24.28 13.21 34.96
C VAL A 571 24.64 14.28 33.92
N PRO A 572 24.15 15.53 34.01
CA PRO A 572 24.49 16.58 33.05
C PRO A 572 25.94 17.04 33.20
N SER A 573 26.61 17.21 32.07
CA SER A 573 27.98 17.68 31.91
C SER A 573 28.12 19.17 32.22
N SER A 574 28.86 19.50 33.27
CA SER A 574 29.60 20.77 33.37
C SER A 574 30.73 20.64 34.38
N LEU A 575 31.99 20.75 33.93
CA LEU A 575 33.06 21.61 34.48
C LEU A 575 34.48 21.09 34.15
N PHE A 576 35.30 22.06 33.71
CA PHE A 576 36.75 22.14 33.64
C PHE A 576 37.56 21.58 32.45
N SER A 577 38.10 22.57 31.73
CA SER A 577 39.29 22.62 30.88
C SER A 577 40.58 22.20 31.59
N THR A 578 41.53 21.55 30.91
CA THR A 578 42.78 22.15 30.34
C THR A 578 43.80 21.07 29.88
N THR A 579 44.51 21.40 28.79
CA THR A 579 45.87 20.98 28.36
C THR A 579 46.15 19.57 27.76
N ASN A 580 46.64 19.62 26.51
CA ASN A 580 47.37 18.64 25.66
C ASN A 580 48.84 18.42 26.15
N PRO A 581 49.73 17.62 25.46
CA PRO A 581 49.58 16.45 24.57
C PRO A 581 50.59 15.28 24.84
N GLY A 582 50.40 14.13 24.17
CA GLY A 582 51.49 13.25 23.70
C GLY A 582 51.53 11.81 24.26
N GLU A 583 51.32 10.81 23.40
CA GLU A 583 52.25 9.67 23.12
C GLU A 583 51.60 8.57 22.26
N GLU A 584 52.43 7.95 21.42
CA GLU A 584 52.11 6.95 20.40
C GLU A 584 51.95 5.51 20.93
N ALA A 585 51.37 4.67 20.05
CA ALA A 585 51.59 3.23 19.87
C ALA A 585 50.87 2.22 20.79
N ALA A 586 50.03 1.35 20.20
CA ALA A 586 50.37 -0.04 19.87
C ALA A 586 49.12 -0.92 19.63
N VAL A 587 49.27 -1.80 18.64
CA VAL A 587 48.38 -2.87 18.17
C VAL A 587 48.31 -4.03 19.19
N SER A 588 47.13 -4.64 19.39
CA SER A 588 46.96 -6.11 19.56
C SER A 588 45.48 -6.55 19.54
N GLN A 589 45.23 -7.65 18.84
CA GLN A 589 43.95 -8.35 18.62
C GLN A 589 43.54 -9.28 19.79
N PRO A 590 42.31 -9.85 19.80
CA PRO A 590 41.61 -10.31 21.00
C PRO A 590 41.83 -11.79 21.35
N HIS A 591 41.71 -12.11 22.64
CA HIS A 591 41.69 -13.47 23.17
C HIS A 591 40.27 -14.04 23.33
N LEU A 592 40.17 -15.28 22.85
CA LEU A 592 39.13 -16.30 22.98
C LEU A 592 38.81 -16.65 24.45
N ILE A 593 37.54 -16.74 24.86
CA ILE A 593 37.11 -17.54 26.03
C ILE A 593 35.85 -18.36 25.70
N ARG A 594 35.90 -19.57 26.25
CA ARG A 594 35.17 -20.82 26.04
C ARG A 594 33.76 -20.86 26.65
N SER A 595 32.96 -21.75 26.07
CA SER A 595 31.70 -22.30 26.58
C SER A 595 31.80 -22.97 27.97
N THR A 596 30.75 -22.82 28.79
CA THR A 596 30.34 -23.86 29.76
C THR A 596 28.82 -23.91 29.92
N THR A 597 28.33 -25.15 29.87
CA THR A 597 26.98 -25.66 30.12
C THR A 597 26.52 -25.51 31.56
N GLY A 598 25.21 -25.33 31.77
CA GLY A 598 24.55 -25.47 33.07
C GLY A 598 23.02 -25.40 32.94
N GLY A 599 22.38 -26.55 32.73
CA GLY A 599 20.92 -26.72 32.86
C GLY A 599 20.53 -27.27 34.24
N TRP A 600 19.22 -27.39 34.45
CA TRP A 600 18.50 -28.04 35.56
C TRP A 600 18.08 -27.16 36.75
N GLN A 601 16.95 -26.46 36.61
CA GLN A 601 16.05 -26.15 37.75
C GLN A 601 14.60 -25.68 37.39
N LYS A 602 14.16 -25.70 36.12
CA LYS A 602 12.82 -25.22 35.71
C LYS A 602 11.71 -26.29 35.60
N GLN A 603 11.98 -27.55 35.94
CA GLN A 603 11.03 -28.66 35.69
C GLN A 603 10.03 -28.93 36.83
N GLU A 604 10.26 -28.40 38.04
CA GLU A 604 9.35 -28.62 39.18
C GLU A 604 8.22 -27.59 39.29
N GLU A 605 8.35 -26.41 38.69
CA GLU A 605 7.28 -25.40 38.72
C GLU A 605 6.13 -25.69 37.73
N LEU A 606 6.39 -26.43 36.64
CA LEU A 606 5.35 -26.84 35.68
C LEU A 606 4.35 -27.85 36.26
N LYS A 607 4.82 -28.80 37.08
CA LYS A 607 3.93 -29.85 37.64
C LYS A 607 2.90 -29.31 38.63
N ARG A 608 3.14 -28.12 39.20
CA ARG A 608 2.20 -27.49 40.13
C ARG A 608 1.03 -26.80 39.42
N TRP A 609 1.22 -26.42 38.16
CA TRP A 609 0.18 -25.80 37.31
C TRP A 609 -0.76 -26.83 36.68
N GLU A 610 -0.27 -28.05 36.41
CA GLU A 610 -1.07 -29.12 35.78
C GLU A 610 -2.20 -29.66 36.69
N GLN A 611 -2.07 -29.55 38.02
CA GLN A 611 -3.08 -30.06 38.96
C GLN A 611 -4.28 -29.12 39.21
N GLU A 612 -4.21 -27.84 38.82
CA GLU A 612 -5.30 -26.88 39.07
C GLU A 612 -6.36 -26.82 37.93
N ILE A 613 -6.14 -27.52 36.81
CA ILE A 613 -7.03 -27.46 35.63
C ILE A 613 -7.94 -28.71 35.50
N GLU A 614 -7.73 -29.75 36.28
CA GLU A 614 -8.44 -31.03 36.09
C GLU A 614 -9.84 -31.13 36.76
N THR A 615 -10.38 -30.04 37.31
CA THR A 615 -11.71 -30.05 37.94
C THR A 615 -12.64 -28.93 37.44
N VAL A 616 -13.07 -29.03 36.17
CA VAL A 616 -14.34 -28.43 35.73
C VAL A 616 -15.04 -29.39 34.75
N GLN A 617 -15.99 -30.17 35.27
CA GLN A 617 -17.02 -30.85 34.47
C GLN A 617 -18.32 -30.03 34.55
N PRO A 618 -19.09 -29.88 33.47
CA PRO A 618 -20.30 -29.07 33.49
C PRO A 618 -21.49 -29.91 34.01
N GLU A 619 -21.95 -29.66 35.24
CA GLU A 619 -23.26 -30.13 35.70
C GLU A 619 -24.37 -29.10 35.46
N LYS A 620 -25.53 -29.64 35.11
CA LYS A 620 -26.77 -28.95 34.72
C LYS A 620 -27.47 -28.29 35.91
N SER A 621 -28.03 -27.10 35.64
CA SER A 621 -29.29 -26.55 36.17
C SER A 621 -29.55 -26.56 37.69
N LYS A 622 -29.66 -25.36 38.29
CA LYS A 622 -30.87 -24.77 38.91
C LYS A 622 -30.52 -23.75 40.01
N ASP A 623 -31.21 -22.62 39.94
CA ASP A 623 -31.72 -21.74 41.00
C ASP A 623 -30.90 -21.38 42.26
N THR A 624 -30.86 -20.05 42.48
CA THR A 624 -30.97 -19.29 43.76
C THR A 624 -29.77 -19.04 44.70
N LEU A 625 -29.65 -17.75 45.05
CA LEU A 625 -29.28 -17.11 46.35
C LEU A 625 -27.80 -17.04 46.80
N TYR A 626 -27.30 -15.79 46.96
CA TYR A 626 -26.22 -15.34 47.88
C TYR A 626 -26.54 -15.66 49.37
N PRO A 627 -25.65 -15.54 50.42
CA PRO A 627 -24.33 -14.84 50.53
C PRO A 627 -23.21 -15.47 51.46
N ALA A 628 -22.03 -14.81 51.49
CA ALA A 628 -21.13 -14.50 52.65
C ALA A 628 -20.15 -15.51 53.35
N ALA A 629 -18.88 -15.06 53.47
CA ALA A 629 -18.00 -14.93 54.68
C ALA A 629 -16.85 -15.93 55.04
N LEU A 630 -15.67 -15.32 55.38
CA LEU A 630 -14.63 -15.67 56.40
C LEU A 630 -13.75 -16.94 56.18
N SER A 631 -12.48 -17.09 56.60
CA SER A 631 -11.43 -16.23 57.20
C SER A 631 -10.06 -16.98 57.22
N THR A 632 -8.97 -16.20 57.24
CA THR A 632 -7.68 -16.36 57.95
C THR A 632 -7.07 -17.74 58.29
N SER A 633 -5.82 -17.99 57.88
CA SER A 633 -4.61 -17.92 58.74
C SER A 633 -3.42 -18.68 58.12
N GLY A 634 -2.22 -18.06 58.12
CA GLY A 634 -1.01 -18.69 57.60
C GLY A 634 0.14 -17.73 57.23
N SER A 635 0.21 -16.56 57.86
CA SER A 635 1.31 -15.60 57.66
C SER A 635 2.13 -15.53 58.95
N LYS A 636 3.37 -16.06 58.89
CA LYS A 636 4.54 -15.60 59.67
C LYS A 636 5.81 -16.43 59.47
N ARG A 637 5.77 -17.57 58.75
CA ARG A 637 6.99 -18.36 58.46
C ARG A 637 7.49 -18.33 57.01
N LYS A 638 6.77 -17.66 56.10
CA LYS A 638 7.19 -17.42 54.70
C LYS A 638 7.91 -16.08 54.48
N GLN A 639 7.89 -15.16 55.44
CA GLN A 639 8.42 -13.80 55.26
C GLN A 639 9.92 -13.65 55.54
N GLU A 640 10.59 -14.62 56.17
CA GLU A 640 12.03 -14.54 56.44
C GLU A 640 12.91 -15.36 55.48
N LEU A 641 12.36 -16.40 54.84
CA LEU A 641 13.08 -17.16 53.80
C LEU A 641 13.15 -16.42 52.45
N PHE A 642 12.33 -15.38 52.24
CA PHE A 642 12.34 -14.56 51.02
C PHE A 642 13.29 -13.35 51.07
N LYS A 643 13.91 -13.06 52.21
CA LYS A 643 14.80 -11.88 52.37
C LYS A 643 16.29 -12.17 52.15
N SER A 644 16.70 -13.43 51.98
CA SER A 644 18.11 -13.80 51.80
C SER A 644 18.49 -14.31 50.38
N MET A 645 17.59 -14.20 49.40
CA MET A 645 17.84 -14.55 47.99
C MET A 645 17.62 -13.39 47.00
N LYS A 646 17.62 -12.14 47.48
CA LYS A 646 17.63 -10.94 46.62
C LYS A 646 19.00 -10.26 46.65
N GLN A 647 19.94 -10.86 45.94
CA GLN A 647 21.05 -10.19 45.26
C GLN A 647 21.36 -10.98 43.98
N GLN A 648 20.32 -11.15 43.17
CA GLN A 648 20.44 -11.42 41.74
C GLN A 648 19.79 -10.23 41.04
N GLU A 649 20.47 -9.69 40.04
CA GLU A 649 20.05 -8.57 39.21
C GLU A 649 18.54 -8.64 38.92
N GLU A 650 17.77 -7.63 39.36
CA GLU A 650 16.38 -7.46 38.92
C GLU A 650 16.41 -7.13 37.43
N ARG A 651 16.38 -8.16 36.58
CA ARG A 651 16.07 -8.00 35.17
C ARG A 651 14.60 -7.63 35.07
N VAL A 652 14.32 -6.52 34.39
CA VAL A 652 12.98 -6.06 34.08
C VAL A 652 12.46 -6.91 32.94
N TYR A 653 11.39 -7.65 33.19
CA TYR A 653 10.72 -8.42 32.16
C TYR A 653 9.38 -7.76 31.84
N GLY A 654 9.10 -7.64 30.54
CA GLY A 654 7.82 -7.15 30.04
C GLY A 654 6.93 -8.34 29.69
N GLU A 655 5.77 -8.47 30.33
CA GLU A 655 4.74 -9.45 29.96
C GLU A 655 3.73 -8.79 29.01
N TYR A 656 3.33 -9.51 27.96
CA TYR A 656 2.43 -9.02 26.93
C TYR A 656 1.49 -10.11 26.40
N GLN A 657 0.31 -9.73 25.90
CA GLN A 657 -0.69 -10.67 25.39
C GLN A 657 -0.86 -10.58 23.87
N ILE A 658 -0.82 -11.72 23.19
CA ILE A 658 -1.16 -11.87 21.78
C ILE A 658 -2.51 -12.57 21.72
N LEU A 659 -3.54 -11.91 21.19
CA LEU A 659 -4.83 -12.53 20.93
C LEU A 659 -4.90 -13.09 19.51
N LEU A 660 -5.37 -14.32 19.38
CA LEU A 660 -5.70 -14.93 18.09
C LEU A 660 -7.21 -14.94 17.89
N LEU A 661 -7.64 -14.33 16.78
CA LEU A 661 -9.03 -14.17 16.38
C LEU A 661 -9.26 -14.87 15.03
N TRP A 662 -10.47 -15.38 14.82
CA TRP A 662 -10.89 -15.90 13.51
C TRP A 662 -11.54 -14.78 12.69
N GLU A 663 -11.12 -14.60 11.43
CA GLU A 663 -11.85 -13.80 10.44
C GLU A 663 -12.97 -14.63 9.78
N GLU A 664 -14.22 -14.16 9.87
CA GLU A 664 -15.35 -14.80 9.18
C GLU A 664 -15.15 -14.77 7.66
N GLY A 665 -14.87 -15.94 7.09
CA GLY A 665 -15.00 -16.25 5.67
C GLY A 665 -16.17 -17.22 5.49
N THR A 666 -16.91 -17.04 4.40
CA THR A 666 -18.08 -17.87 4.01
C THR A 666 -17.80 -19.36 3.97
#